data_AF-A0A425C9M5-F1
#
_entry.id   AF-A0A425C9M5-F1
#
_cell.length_a   1.000
_cell.length_b   1.000
_cell.length_c   1.000
_cell.angle_alpha   90.00
_cell.angle_beta   90.00
_cell.angle_gamma   90.00
#
_symmetry.space_group_name_H-M   'P 1'
#
loop_
_entity.id
_entity.type
_entity.pdbx_description
1 polymer ?
#
loop_
_entity_poly.entity_id
_entity_poly.type
_entity_poly.pdbx_seq_one_letter_code
_entity_poly.pdbx_strand_id
1 'polypeptide(L)'
;MILVQTELLVEVQVDKNLVNTEHSTRVCILIQIVYMPMDVALENEEIEPYESCFEQSLGHAKFHVAGLVPGTSYSVTGKLENNGNIMALSSRIFSVGSVLLPGVDSRVSIADALKAGTKLHDAWDRANALKIYRYVLDVFPDYGPAQHLLGVALYQDGKQEEALPYLYRAVQSNQSEENFHNSLGMCLKSLGRVKEAIEHYRRALEINPVLLQASVNLGDAMQAIGRWEDAMDEYSKVAKVPMSVLDTQLDIEKAENVVKDATGKRCELIHFTDGWYQADRCLNKALKRWADEPAFHNDRGNLFANAGQFEMALDEYQRSSDFGLLAGTLNLAETLEALGRTQRSIDLYNQILDSEIVDRFYPRTRIMVMKATVLPRVLPATQIEIDLYRDRFDREVKTLLQNLNSLGETEVDPTRISLSTAITLTAHNRNNRELKAAMGLLYWQLLYQRQIMREDFVASYGLVPLPFTQQSESIKKPEIGPRRLRVGFVSRYMFNSAVGLYMSELVPMFNQDKAKQVKKGGKEVEAINETIVGLPKDVRIAREAIRAWDVDVLIYPELGMDKTTYFVSLARLAPVQAVWWGNADTSGVPTMDNYLTSEFEHSSVNSHYSEVVYCFKGTGIYHRLPILPKNTSNRDKIRRGIEERFDIPADFHFYLAIESIIHIHPDFDVAVAEILDKDKKAHFFLLSTSSRKAWKTQLQARMESAGVIADRLHFLVDVDQKQEPKLMQAADAVLSSLHLTRPRASLQAFAAGAPVVTFPNELWASRITYGFYQQMGINDLIATSLDEYVALAIKLATNAAFHEKMVQLIQQNRSKLSEDKQAVKEWEQFFDFAGRQIFSSGGRPTYISSSSYGWCPLQRLKGIVDGNQVEDWSQVVNAEGKLWSANI
;
A
#
# COMPACT_ATOMS: atom_id res chain seq x y z
N MET A 1 45.17 -37.23 -6.50
CA MET A 1 43.69 -37.17 -6.42
C MET A 1 43.32 -36.57 -5.08
N ILE A 2 42.29 -35.71 -5.00
CA ILE A 2 41.86 -35.13 -3.71
C ILE A 2 40.52 -35.73 -3.34
N LEU A 3 40.45 -36.32 -2.16
CA LEU A 3 39.24 -36.91 -1.59
C LEU A 3 38.63 -35.92 -0.60
N VAL A 4 37.41 -35.47 -0.86
CA VAL A 4 36.72 -34.43 -0.05
C VAL A 4 36.11 -34.95 1.25
N GLN A 5 36.00 -36.28 1.37
CA GLN A 5 35.43 -36.98 2.53
C GLN A 5 36.49 -37.85 3.20
N THR A 6 36.18 -38.37 4.38
CA THR A 6 37.03 -39.29 5.15
C THR A 6 36.77 -40.77 4.80
N GLU A 7 36.03 -41.01 3.72
CA GLU A 7 35.71 -42.36 3.23
C GLU A 7 36.03 -42.50 1.75
N LEU A 8 36.51 -43.68 1.34
CA LEU A 8 36.88 -44.02 -0.02
C LEU A 8 36.29 -45.37 -0.42
N LEU A 9 35.62 -45.42 -1.58
CA LEU A 9 35.28 -46.67 -2.24
C LEU A 9 36.33 -46.99 -3.30
N VAL A 10 36.93 -48.17 -3.23
CA VAL A 10 37.92 -48.66 -4.19
C VAL A 10 37.34 -49.83 -4.95
N GLU A 11 37.24 -49.69 -6.27
CA GLU A 11 36.83 -50.78 -7.16
C GLU A 11 38.07 -51.33 -7.86
N VAL A 12 38.26 -52.65 -7.78
CA VAL A 12 39.37 -53.36 -8.40
C VAL A 12 38.83 -54.27 -9.47
N GLN A 13 39.14 -53.97 -10.73
CA GLN A 13 38.82 -54.84 -11.85
C GLN A 13 40.06 -55.64 -12.24
N VAL A 14 39.93 -56.96 -12.31
CA VAL A 14 41.02 -57.84 -12.73
C VAL A 14 40.81 -58.22 -14.19
N ASP A 15 41.86 -58.04 -15.01
CA ASP A 15 41.84 -58.47 -16.41
C ASP A 15 41.58 -59.98 -16.48
N LYS A 16 40.64 -60.39 -17.34
CA LYS A 16 40.27 -61.79 -17.54
C LYS A 16 41.45 -62.67 -17.95
N ASN A 17 42.47 -62.11 -18.60
CA ASN A 17 43.68 -62.83 -19.01
C ASN A 17 44.62 -63.16 -17.83
N LEU A 18 44.45 -62.50 -16.69
CA LEU A 18 45.22 -62.73 -15.46
C LEU A 18 44.48 -63.64 -14.47
N VAL A 19 43.24 -64.03 -14.78
CA VAL A 19 42.45 -64.96 -13.96
C VAL A 19 42.84 -66.39 -14.31
N ASN A 20 43.73 -66.99 -13.52
CA ASN A 20 44.09 -68.41 -13.67
C ASN A 20 43.16 -69.28 -12.80
N THR A 21 42.71 -70.43 -13.30
CA THR A 21 41.69 -71.29 -12.67
C THR A 21 42.17 -72.07 -11.42
N GLU A 22 43.30 -71.69 -10.82
CA GLU A 22 43.81 -72.30 -9.60
C GLU A 22 43.20 -71.63 -8.36
N HIS A 23 42.69 -72.44 -7.43
CA HIS A 23 41.97 -72.04 -6.20
C HIS A 23 42.80 -71.26 -5.15
N SER A 24 43.87 -70.56 -5.55
CA SER A 24 44.81 -69.89 -4.63
C SER A 24 45.15 -68.44 -5.01
N THR A 25 44.41 -67.83 -5.95
CA THR A 25 44.57 -66.41 -6.32
C THR A 25 43.70 -65.49 -5.44
N ARG A 26 44.28 -64.40 -4.91
CA ARG A 26 43.64 -63.43 -4.03
C ARG A 26 43.85 -62.00 -4.52
N VAL A 27 42.86 -61.14 -4.30
CA VAL A 27 42.99 -59.69 -4.50
C VAL A 27 43.12 -59.04 -3.13
N CYS A 28 44.22 -58.33 -2.92
CA CYS A 28 44.51 -57.59 -1.70
C CYS A 28 44.51 -56.09 -1.97
N ILE A 29 43.95 -55.31 -1.05
CA ILE A 29 44.12 -53.86 -1.01
C ILE A 29 44.95 -53.50 0.20
N LEU A 30 45.99 -52.71 -0.03
CA LEU A 30 46.83 -52.10 0.99
C LEU A 30 46.68 -50.58 0.94
N ILE A 31 46.34 -49.96 2.07
CA ILE A 31 46.29 -48.50 2.22
C ILE A 31 47.32 -48.06 3.26
N GLN A 32 48.17 -47.14 2.84
CA GLN A 32 49.31 -46.66 3.65
C GLN A 32 49.42 -45.14 3.57
N ILE A 33 49.77 -44.52 4.70
CA ILE A 33 50.07 -43.09 4.75
C ILE A 33 51.37 -42.84 3.98
N VAL A 34 51.33 -41.92 3.03
CA VAL A 34 52.47 -41.45 2.24
C VAL A 34 53.02 -40.15 2.84
N TYR A 35 52.13 -39.27 3.30
CA TYR A 35 52.50 -37.98 3.88
C TYR A 35 51.42 -37.52 4.86
N MET A 36 51.84 -37.08 6.04
CA MET A 36 50.97 -36.47 7.04
C MET A 36 51.57 -35.12 7.46
N PRO A 37 50.84 -34.00 7.33
CA PRO A 37 51.27 -32.70 7.81
C PRO A 37 51.49 -32.66 9.33
N MET A 38 52.42 -31.81 9.79
CA MET A 38 52.74 -31.64 11.23
C MET A 38 51.58 -31.08 12.07
N ASP A 39 50.61 -30.42 11.43
CA ASP A 39 49.42 -29.83 12.06
C ASP A 39 48.22 -30.80 12.12
N VAL A 40 48.43 -32.08 11.81
CA VAL A 40 47.44 -33.15 12.00
C VAL A 40 47.73 -33.86 13.33
N ALA A 41 46.85 -33.68 14.32
CA ALA A 41 46.91 -34.40 15.59
C ALA A 41 46.20 -35.75 15.49
N LEU A 42 46.90 -36.84 15.82
CA LEU A 42 46.30 -38.18 15.96
C LEU A 42 45.85 -38.37 17.40
N GLU A 43 44.55 -38.50 17.63
CA GLU A 43 44.01 -38.91 18.93
C GLU A 43 44.25 -40.41 19.10
N ASN A 44 45.43 -40.77 19.62
CA ASN A 44 45.80 -42.09 20.15
C ASN A 44 45.49 -43.30 19.24
N GLU A 45 46.31 -43.58 18.22
CA GLU A 45 46.57 -44.95 17.71
C GLU A 45 47.70 -44.90 16.66
N GLU A 46 48.59 -45.89 16.65
CA GLU A 46 49.48 -46.14 15.51
C GLU A 46 48.59 -46.53 14.32
N ILE A 47 48.52 -45.69 13.28
CA ILE A 47 47.79 -46.04 12.06
C ILE A 47 48.60 -47.11 11.33
N GLU A 48 48.34 -48.38 11.64
CA GLU A 48 48.92 -49.50 10.92
C GLU A 48 48.40 -49.55 9.47
N PRO A 49 49.21 -50.06 8.52
CA PRO A 49 48.77 -50.28 7.14
C PRO A 49 47.48 -51.09 7.09
N TYR A 50 46.42 -50.55 6.50
CA TYR A 50 45.18 -51.30 6.32
C TYR A 50 45.37 -52.26 5.13
N GLU A 51 45.50 -53.56 5.38
CA GLU A 51 45.55 -54.60 4.36
C GLU A 51 44.33 -55.53 4.47
N SER A 52 43.63 -55.73 3.36
CA SER A 52 42.48 -56.65 3.30
C SER A 52 42.55 -57.48 2.02
N CYS A 53 42.46 -58.81 2.16
CA CYS A 53 42.61 -59.78 1.08
C CYS A 53 41.39 -60.68 0.95
N PHE A 54 40.92 -60.92 -0.27
CA PHE A 54 39.79 -61.81 -0.55
C PHE A 54 40.13 -62.82 -1.65
N GLU A 55 39.60 -64.04 -1.54
CA GLU A 55 39.74 -65.08 -2.56
C GLU A 55 38.98 -64.70 -3.83
N GLN A 56 39.68 -64.83 -4.96
CA GLN A 56 39.19 -64.32 -6.24
C GLN A 56 38.17 -65.30 -6.86
N SER A 57 36.88 -65.05 -6.62
CA SER A 57 35.78 -65.76 -7.28
C SER A 57 35.16 -65.00 -8.47
N LEU A 58 35.40 -63.68 -8.57
CA LEU A 58 34.82 -62.80 -9.59
C LEU A 58 35.88 -61.78 -10.08
N GLY A 59 35.81 -61.37 -11.36
CA GLY A 59 36.74 -60.40 -11.97
C GLY A 59 36.62 -58.95 -11.47
N HIS A 60 35.91 -58.71 -10.35
CA HIS A 60 35.63 -57.39 -9.79
C HIS A 60 35.48 -57.41 -8.26
N ALA A 61 36.38 -56.69 -7.58
CA ALA A 61 36.47 -56.28 -6.17
C ALA A 61 35.79 -54.94 -5.83
N LYS A 62 35.03 -54.78 -4.73
CA LYS A 62 34.73 -53.45 -4.14
C LYS A 62 35.13 -53.40 -2.67
N PHE A 63 35.80 -52.32 -2.26
CA PHE A 63 36.31 -52.11 -0.91
C PHE A 63 35.87 -50.75 -0.40
N HIS A 64 35.33 -50.69 0.81
CA HIS A 64 34.98 -49.44 1.48
C HIS A 64 35.97 -49.20 2.62
N VAL A 65 36.55 -48.00 2.61
CA VAL A 65 37.60 -47.59 3.53
C VAL A 65 37.07 -46.35 4.23
N ALA A 66 36.92 -46.41 5.55
CA ALA A 66 36.44 -45.31 6.36
C ALA A 66 37.53 -44.86 7.36
N GLY A 67 37.34 -43.70 7.98
CA GLY A 67 38.25 -43.18 9.00
C GLY A 67 39.56 -42.56 8.46
N LEU A 68 39.57 -42.12 7.20
CA LEU A 68 40.74 -41.44 6.63
C LEU A 68 40.92 -40.06 7.26
N VAL A 69 42.15 -39.70 7.61
CA VAL A 69 42.47 -38.49 8.37
C VAL A 69 42.57 -37.27 7.46
N PRO A 70 41.79 -36.19 7.69
CA PRO A 70 41.86 -34.96 6.91
C PRO A 70 43.27 -34.36 6.81
N GLY A 71 43.69 -33.99 5.59
CA GLY A 71 45.03 -33.45 5.31
C GLY A 71 46.10 -34.51 5.06
N THR A 72 45.79 -35.78 5.28
CA THR A 72 46.74 -36.88 5.09
C THR A 72 46.69 -37.40 3.65
N SER A 73 47.87 -37.70 3.11
CA SER A 73 48.01 -38.37 1.81
C SER A 73 48.25 -39.86 2.01
N TYR A 74 47.51 -40.66 1.26
CA TYR A 74 47.53 -42.11 1.29
C TYR A 74 47.92 -42.67 -0.08
N SER A 75 48.58 -43.82 -0.09
CA SER A 75 48.66 -44.70 -1.25
C SER A 75 47.65 -45.82 -1.07
N VAL A 76 46.89 -46.10 -2.12
CA VAL A 76 46.07 -47.31 -2.25
C VAL A 76 46.73 -48.22 -3.27
N THR A 77 47.08 -49.42 -2.85
CA THR A 77 47.74 -50.42 -3.69
C THR A 77 46.88 -51.66 -3.76
N GLY A 78 46.34 -51.93 -4.95
CA GLY A 78 45.71 -53.21 -5.26
C GLY A 78 46.76 -54.20 -5.73
N LYS A 79 46.84 -55.36 -5.09
CA LYS A 79 47.73 -56.48 -5.43
C LYS A 79 46.89 -57.69 -5.85
N LEU A 80 47.32 -58.35 -6.91
CA LEU A 80 46.87 -59.69 -7.26
C LEU A 80 47.95 -60.67 -6.82
N GLU A 81 47.64 -61.60 -5.94
CA GLU A 81 48.58 -62.54 -5.35
C GLU A 81 48.18 -63.98 -5.65
N ASN A 82 49.15 -64.84 -5.94
CA ASN A 82 48.94 -66.30 -6.04
C ASN A 82 50.01 -67.00 -5.21
N ASN A 83 49.58 -67.78 -4.22
CA ASN A 83 50.46 -68.50 -3.29
C ASN A 83 51.55 -67.61 -2.65
N GLY A 84 51.21 -66.36 -2.32
CA GLY A 84 52.12 -65.38 -1.73
C GLY A 84 53.02 -64.64 -2.72
N ASN A 85 52.95 -64.94 -4.02
CA ASN A 85 53.67 -64.20 -5.05
C ASN A 85 52.76 -63.14 -5.69
N ILE A 86 53.23 -61.89 -5.73
CA ILE A 86 52.52 -60.79 -6.40
C ILE A 86 52.59 -61.00 -7.91
N MET A 87 51.44 -61.26 -8.54
CA MET A 87 51.28 -61.42 -9.99
C MET A 87 51.12 -60.08 -10.70
N ALA A 88 50.42 -59.13 -10.07
CA ALA A 88 50.23 -57.78 -10.59
C ALA A 88 49.99 -56.81 -9.43
N LEU A 89 50.40 -55.55 -9.60
CA LEU A 89 50.11 -54.48 -8.63
C LEU A 89 49.74 -53.19 -9.34
N SER A 90 48.84 -52.42 -8.74
CA SER A 90 48.50 -51.07 -9.17
C SER A 90 48.40 -50.18 -7.95
N SER A 91 49.18 -49.10 -7.93
CA SER A 91 49.17 -48.12 -6.84
C SER A 91 48.70 -46.75 -7.32
N ARG A 92 47.93 -46.05 -6.48
CA ARG A 92 47.50 -44.67 -6.69
C ARG A 92 47.67 -43.88 -5.40
N ILE A 93 48.06 -42.62 -5.52
CA ILE A 93 48.18 -41.71 -4.38
C ILE A 93 47.02 -40.71 -4.39
N PHE A 94 46.41 -40.51 -3.23
CA PHE A 94 45.38 -39.50 -3.01
C PHE A 94 45.60 -38.78 -1.69
N SER A 95 45.04 -37.58 -1.58
CA SER A 95 45.08 -36.78 -0.35
C SER A 95 43.67 -36.51 0.11
N VAL A 96 43.42 -36.64 1.41
CA VAL A 96 42.15 -36.19 2.00
C VAL A 96 42.19 -34.67 2.07
N GLY A 97 41.36 -34.02 1.28
CA GLY A 97 41.22 -32.57 1.27
C GLY A 97 40.73 -32.07 2.62
N SER A 98 41.40 -31.06 3.15
CA SER A 98 41.09 -30.49 4.45
C SER A 98 41.32 -29.00 4.52
N VAL A 99 40.66 -28.37 5.49
CA VAL A 99 40.81 -26.97 5.83
C VAL A 99 40.96 -26.81 7.34
N LEU A 100 41.74 -25.83 7.76
CA LEU A 100 41.86 -25.43 9.17
C LEU A 100 40.95 -24.23 9.42
N LEU A 101 39.77 -24.45 9.97
CA LEU A 101 38.83 -23.36 10.24
C LEU A 101 39.33 -22.49 11.40
N PRO A 102 39.12 -21.16 11.37
CA PRO A 102 39.49 -20.28 12.46
C PRO A 102 38.85 -20.69 13.80
N GLY A 103 39.66 -20.91 14.83
CA GLY A 103 39.18 -21.31 16.17
C GLY A 103 38.94 -22.82 16.34
N VAL A 104 39.34 -23.65 15.37
CA VAL A 104 39.36 -25.11 15.48
C VAL A 104 40.82 -25.58 15.54
N ASP A 105 41.16 -26.40 16.52
CA ASP A 105 42.54 -26.83 16.79
C ASP A 105 43.07 -27.89 15.80
N SER A 106 42.19 -28.50 15.01
CA SER A 106 42.52 -29.56 14.06
C SER A 106 41.92 -29.34 12.67
N ARG A 107 42.55 -29.94 11.66
CA ARG A 107 42.05 -29.94 10.29
C ARG A 107 40.75 -30.73 10.19
N VAL A 108 39.76 -30.14 9.53
CA VAL A 108 38.49 -30.82 9.20
C VAL A 108 38.45 -31.17 7.71
N SER A 109 37.71 -32.22 7.35
CA SER A 109 37.49 -32.54 5.94
C SER A 109 36.71 -31.41 5.25
N ILE A 110 36.84 -31.28 3.92
CA ILE A 110 36.07 -30.29 3.16
C ILE A 110 34.56 -30.53 3.34
N ALA A 111 34.13 -31.79 3.34
CA ALA A 111 32.73 -32.16 3.56
C ALA A 111 32.22 -31.71 4.94
N ASP A 112 33.01 -31.91 6.00
CA ASP A 112 32.63 -31.50 7.36
C ASP A 112 32.63 -29.97 7.51
N ALA A 113 33.59 -29.28 6.88
CA ALA A 113 33.61 -27.83 6.85
C ALA A 113 32.34 -27.26 6.18
N LEU A 114 31.95 -27.79 5.02
CA LEU A 114 30.72 -27.37 4.36
C LEU A 114 29.47 -27.70 5.18
N LYS A 115 29.43 -28.86 5.84
CA LYS A 115 28.33 -29.26 6.73
C LYS A 115 28.20 -28.32 7.94
N ALA A 116 29.32 -27.89 8.50
CA ALA A 116 29.33 -26.86 9.55
C ALA A 116 28.81 -25.52 9.00
N GLY A 117 29.26 -25.13 7.81
CA GLY A 117 28.77 -23.95 7.09
C GLY A 117 27.25 -23.99 6.86
N THR A 118 26.70 -25.10 6.35
CA THR A 118 25.25 -25.25 6.12
C THR A 118 24.47 -25.20 7.42
N LYS A 119 24.99 -25.78 8.51
CA LYS A 119 24.33 -25.70 9.82
C LYS A 119 24.25 -24.26 10.34
N LEU A 120 25.30 -23.47 10.15
CA LEU A 120 25.28 -22.02 10.48
C LEU A 120 24.35 -21.24 9.56
N HIS A 121 24.35 -21.59 8.26
CA HIS A 121 23.46 -21.00 7.26
C HIS A 121 21.99 -21.24 7.61
N ASP A 122 21.62 -22.48 7.94
CA ASP A 122 20.28 -22.86 8.40
C ASP A 122 19.90 -22.19 9.73
N ALA A 123 20.88 -21.91 10.59
CA ALA A 123 20.71 -21.15 11.84
C ALA A 123 20.69 -19.63 11.63
N TRP A 124 20.68 -19.14 10.38
CA TRP A 124 20.69 -17.72 10.01
C TRP A 124 21.97 -16.95 10.37
N ASP A 125 23.03 -17.65 10.79
CA ASP A 125 24.37 -17.07 10.95
C ASP A 125 25.12 -17.08 9.61
N ARG A 126 24.58 -16.30 8.67
CA ARG A 126 25.05 -16.24 7.29
C ARG A 126 26.44 -15.65 7.18
N ALA A 127 26.78 -14.70 8.06
CA ALA A 127 28.10 -14.07 8.06
C ALA A 127 29.22 -15.10 8.31
N ASN A 128 29.02 -16.02 9.26
CA ASN A 128 30.00 -17.06 9.53
C ASN A 128 29.93 -18.20 8.51
N ALA A 129 28.75 -18.55 7.99
CA ALA A 129 28.63 -19.51 6.89
C ALA A 129 29.41 -19.04 5.64
N LEU A 130 29.24 -17.78 5.23
CA LEU A 130 29.96 -17.18 4.11
C LEU A 130 31.49 -17.24 4.28
N LYS A 131 31.98 -17.00 5.51
CA LYS A 131 33.43 -17.12 5.82
C LYS A 131 33.92 -18.54 5.59
N ILE A 132 33.18 -19.54 6.07
CA ILE A 132 33.54 -20.95 5.88
C ILE A 132 33.59 -21.31 4.40
N TYR A 133 32.55 -20.93 3.62
CA TYR A 133 32.52 -21.23 2.19
C TYR A 133 33.66 -20.55 1.43
N ARG A 134 33.96 -19.28 1.73
CA ARG A 134 35.10 -18.56 1.15
C ARG A 134 36.42 -19.23 1.49
N TYR A 135 36.60 -19.63 2.75
CA TYR A 135 37.82 -20.29 3.18
C TYR A 135 38.04 -21.64 2.48
N VAL A 136 36.97 -22.42 2.28
CA VAL A 136 37.05 -23.64 1.46
C VAL A 136 37.46 -23.32 0.02
N LEU A 137 36.95 -22.23 -0.56
CA LEU A 137 37.29 -21.82 -1.93
C LEU A 137 38.69 -21.18 -2.05
N ASP A 138 39.23 -20.61 -0.98
CA ASP A 138 40.62 -20.11 -0.98
C ASP A 138 41.62 -21.28 -1.12
N VAL A 139 41.27 -22.45 -0.56
CA VAL A 139 42.09 -23.67 -0.64
C VAL A 139 41.71 -24.52 -1.87
N PHE A 140 40.43 -24.55 -2.24
CA PHE A 140 39.87 -25.33 -3.35
C PHE A 140 39.00 -24.45 -4.28
N PRO A 141 39.61 -23.60 -5.14
CA PRO A 141 38.90 -22.59 -5.91
C PRO A 141 37.82 -23.12 -6.85
N ASP A 142 38.01 -24.33 -7.37
CA ASP A 142 37.13 -24.96 -8.37
C ASP A 142 36.13 -25.95 -7.75
N TYR A 143 35.97 -25.96 -6.43
CA TYR A 143 35.07 -26.90 -5.76
C TYR A 143 33.60 -26.47 -5.89
N GLY A 144 32.91 -27.05 -6.86
CA GLY A 144 31.51 -26.77 -7.22
C GLY A 144 30.53 -26.65 -6.06
N PRO A 145 30.47 -27.61 -5.11
CA PRO A 145 29.56 -27.52 -3.97
C PRO A 145 29.79 -26.29 -3.08
N ALA A 146 31.04 -25.89 -2.86
CA ALA A 146 31.34 -24.68 -2.09
C ALA A 146 30.99 -23.40 -2.86
N GLN A 147 31.20 -23.39 -4.19
CA GLN A 147 30.77 -22.29 -5.06
C GLN A 147 29.24 -22.15 -5.05
N HIS A 148 28.52 -23.27 -5.12
CA HIS A 148 27.07 -23.31 -5.05
C HIS A 148 26.54 -22.76 -3.72
N LEU A 149 27.04 -23.27 -2.59
CA LEU A 149 26.63 -22.82 -1.25
C LEU A 149 26.94 -21.33 -1.02
N LEU A 150 28.12 -20.85 -1.43
CA LEU A 150 28.46 -19.43 -1.39
C LEU A 150 27.51 -18.59 -2.25
N GLY A 151 27.24 -19.04 -3.48
CA GLY A 151 26.32 -18.37 -4.40
C GLY A 151 24.90 -18.28 -3.84
N VAL A 152 24.38 -19.37 -3.26
CA VAL A 152 23.05 -19.40 -2.62
C VAL A 152 22.99 -18.47 -1.41
N ALA A 153 24.02 -18.47 -0.57
CA ALA A 153 24.09 -17.58 0.59
C ALA A 153 24.11 -16.10 0.18
N LEU A 154 24.93 -15.73 -0.82
CA LEU A 154 24.97 -14.36 -1.36
C LEU A 154 23.64 -13.94 -2.00
N TYR A 155 22.98 -14.85 -2.73
CA TYR A 155 21.66 -14.61 -3.31
C TYR A 155 20.63 -14.31 -2.21
N GLN A 156 20.63 -15.09 -1.12
CA GLN A 156 19.71 -14.89 0.01
C GLN A 156 19.99 -13.61 0.82
N ASP A 157 21.21 -13.06 0.72
CA ASP A 157 21.57 -11.74 1.27
C ASP A 157 21.24 -10.57 0.32
N GLY A 158 20.55 -10.85 -0.79
CA GLY A 158 20.15 -9.83 -1.77
C GLY A 158 21.30 -9.34 -2.64
N LYS A 159 22.42 -10.07 -2.70
CA LYS A 159 23.61 -9.74 -3.51
C LYS A 159 23.65 -10.58 -4.78
N GLN A 160 22.63 -10.46 -5.62
CA GLN A 160 22.43 -11.39 -6.73
C GLN A 160 23.52 -11.23 -7.81
N GLU A 161 24.04 -10.02 -8.02
CA GLU A 161 25.16 -9.79 -8.94
C GLU A 161 26.46 -10.47 -8.47
N GLU A 162 26.75 -10.46 -7.16
CA GLU A 162 27.90 -11.16 -6.58
C GLU A 162 27.72 -12.69 -6.60
N ALA A 163 26.49 -13.17 -6.41
CA ALA A 163 26.15 -14.60 -6.39
C ALA A 163 26.33 -15.28 -7.76
N LEU A 164 25.94 -14.57 -8.82
CA LEU A 164 25.89 -15.08 -10.19
C LEU A 164 27.16 -15.80 -10.67
N PRO A 165 28.38 -15.22 -10.57
CA PRO A 165 29.60 -15.88 -11.03
C PRO A 165 29.90 -17.20 -10.29
N TYR A 166 29.57 -17.31 -9.00
CA TYR A 166 29.79 -18.54 -8.24
C TYR A 166 28.81 -19.65 -8.67
N LEU A 167 27.53 -19.30 -8.89
CA LEU A 167 26.53 -20.27 -9.37
C LEU A 167 26.82 -20.75 -10.80
N TYR A 168 27.34 -19.88 -11.67
CA TYR A 168 27.82 -20.30 -13.00
C TYR A 168 28.99 -21.29 -12.91
N ARG A 169 29.99 -21.01 -12.07
CA ARG A 169 31.13 -21.92 -11.89
C ARG A 169 30.72 -23.25 -11.29
N ALA A 170 29.75 -23.25 -10.37
CA ALA A 170 29.18 -24.48 -9.84
C ALA A 170 28.60 -25.36 -10.96
N VAL A 171 27.77 -24.80 -11.84
CA VAL A 171 27.24 -25.52 -13.02
C VAL A 171 28.35 -25.98 -13.97
N GLN A 172 29.40 -25.16 -14.18
CA GLN A 172 30.53 -25.56 -15.03
C GLN A 172 31.31 -26.73 -14.43
N SER A 173 31.43 -26.81 -13.10
CA SER A 173 32.13 -27.90 -12.41
C SER A 173 31.38 -29.23 -12.51
N ASN A 174 30.04 -29.20 -12.54
CA ASN A 174 29.21 -30.38 -12.72
C ASN A 174 27.87 -30.00 -13.40
N GLN A 175 27.76 -30.29 -14.70
CA GLN A 175 26.56 -30.01 -15.50
C GLN A 175 25.42 -31.03 -15.30
N SER A 176 25.66 -32.07 -14.52
CA SER A 176 24.69 -33.13 -14.21
C SER A 176 24.11 -33.01 -12.79
N GLU A 177 24.42 -31.91 -12.07
CA GLU A 177 23.87 -31.63 -10.75
C GLU A 177 22.66 -30.69 -10.87
N GLU A 178 21.46 -31.21 -10.59
CA GLU A 178 20.21 -30.47 -10.76
C GLU A 178 20.10 -29.24 -9.84
N ASN A 179 20.65 -29.29 -8.63
CA ASN A 179 20.55 -28.20 -7.66
C ASN A 179 21.35 -26.97 -8.10
N PHE A 180 22.46 -27.18 -8.83
CA PHE A 180 23.27 -26.10 -9.39
C PHE A 180 22.48 -25.35 -10.46
N HIS A 181 21.82 -26.09 -11.36
CA HIS A 181 20.94 -25.50 -12.38
C HIS A 181 19.76 -24.76 -11.75
N ASN A 182 19.07 -25.35 -10.76
CA ASN A 182 17.95 -24.71 -10.08
C ASN A 182 18.37 -23.38 -9.39
N SER A 183 19.50 -23.37 -8.68
CA SER A 183 19.96 -22.18 -7.96
C SER A 183 20.44 -21.07 -8.90
N LEU A 184 21.12 -21.43 -9.99
CA LEU A 184 21.48 -20.47 -11.04
C LEU A 184 20.23 -19.85 -11.69
N GLY A 185 19.19 -20.67 -11.96
CA GLY A 185 17.91 -20.18 -12.45
C GLY A 185 17.26 -19.15 -11.52
N MET A 186 17.30 -19.39 -10.20
CA MET A 186 16.76 -18.44 -9.20
C MET A 186 17.47 -17.09 -9.26
N CYS A 187 18.81 -17.11 -9.31
CA CYS A 187 19.62 -15.91 -9.43
C CYS A 187 19.33 -15.16 -10.75
N LEU A 188 19.29 -15.85 -11.89
CA LEU A 188 18.99 -15.25 -13.19
C LEU A 188 17.59 -14.62 -13.24
N LYS A 189 16.57 -15.28 -12.68
CA LYS A 189 15.20 -14.72 -12.60
C LYS A 189 15.19 -13.41 -11.81
N SER A 190 15.88 -13.35 -10.67
CA SER A 190 15.94 -12.15 -9.83
C SER A 190 16.64 -10.96 -10.52
N LEU A 191 17.59 -11.24 -11.42
CA LEU A 191 18.27 -10.24 -12.25
C LEU A 191 17.48 -9.86 -13.52
N GLY A 192 16.23 -10.32 -13.65
CA GLY A 192 15.39 -10.06 -14.82
C GLY A 192 15.74 -10.89 -16.07
N ARG A 193 16.72 -11.79 -15.99
CA ARG A 193 17.15 -12.70 -17.08
C ARG A 193 16.26 -13.94 -17.13
N VAL A 194 14.95 -13.72 -17.21
CA VAL A 194 13.92 -14.75 -17.00
C VAL A 194 13.97 -15.87 -18.05
N LYS A 195 14.32 -15.57 -19.31
CA LYS A 195 14.43 -16.59 -20.37
C LYS A 195 15.54 -17.60 -20.10
N GLU A 196 16.70 -17.13 -19.64
CA GLU A 196 17.82 -18.01 -19.29
C GLU A 196 17.50 -18.83 -18.04
N ALA A 197 16.80 -18.23 -17.06
CA ALA A 197 16.31 -18.95 -15.89
C ALA A 197 15.44 -20.16 -16.28
N ILE A 198 14.53 -19.97 -17.24
CA ILE A 198 13.66 -21.05 -17.76
C ILE A 198 14.48 -22.21 -18.35
N GLU A 199 15.56 -21.92 -19.07
CA GLU A 199 16.46 -22.94 -19.63
C GLU A 199 17.13 -23.76 -18.52
N HIS A 200 17.65 -23.09 -17.49
CA HIS A 200 18.27 -23.77 -16.35
C HIS A 200 17.27 -24.58 -15.52
N TYR A 201 16.05 -24.09 -15.28
CA TYR A 201 15.03 -24.88 -14.58
C TYR A 201 14.60 -26.11 -15.38
N ARG A 202 14.43 -25.99 -16.70
CA ARG A 202 14.17 -27.14 -17.58
C ARG A 202 15.29 -28.14 -17.52
N ARG A 203 16.54 -27.68 -17.55
CA ARG A 203 17.71 -28.57 -17.44
C ARG A 203 17.74 -29.30 -16.09
N ALA A 204 17.41 -28.63 -14.99
CA ALA A 204 17.28 -29.28 -13.69
C ALA A 204 16.21 -30.39 -13.69
N LEU A 205 15.06 -30.14 -14.34
CA LEU A 205 13.97 -31.12 -14.49
C LEU A 205 14.27 -32.24 -15.50
N GLU A 206 15.13 -32.01 -16.49
CA GLU A 206 15.64 -33.07 -17.39
C GLU A 206 16.55 -34.04 -16.63
N ILE A 207 17.38 -33.52 -15.73
CA ILE A 207 18.27 -34.31 -14.87
C ILE A 207 17.45 -35.04 -13.80
N ASN A 208 16.55 -34.33 -13.13
CA ASN A 208 15.71 -34.85 -12.06
C ASN A 208 14.23 -34.40 -12.24
N PRO A 209 13.40 -35.22 -12.90
CA PRO A 209 12.00 -34.88 -13.19
C PRO A 209 11.09 -34.69 -11.96
N VAL A 210 11.54 -35.10 -10.78
CA VAL A 210 10.79 -35.04 -9.51
C VAL A 210 11.28 -33.92 -8.60
N LEU A 211 12.18 -33.05 -9.08
CA LEU A 211 12.63 -31.86 -8.36
C LEU A 211 11.50 -30.80 -8.30
N LEU A 212 10.61 -30.94 -7.31
CA LEU A 212 9.40 -30.11 -7.15
C LEU A 212 9.70 -28.60 -7.16
N GLN A 213 10.77 -28.18 -6.48
CA GLN A 213 11.15 -26.77 -6.40
C GLN A 213 11.49 -26.18 -7.78
N ALA A 214 12.12 -26.96 -8.67
CA ALA A 214 12.44 -26.49 -10.02
C ALA A 214 11.19 -26.33 -10.89
N SER A 215 10.17 -27.18 -10.70
CA SER A 215 8.88 -27.03 -11.40
C SER A 215 8.12 -25.79 -10.92
N VAL A 216 8.07 -25.53 -9.61
CA VAL A 216 7.51 -24.27 -9.06
C VAL A 216 8.27 -23.05 -9.60
N ASN A 217 9.60 -23.08 -9.56
CA ASN A 217 10.44 -21.99 -10.05
C ASN A 217 10.28 -21.76 -11.57
N LEU A 218 10.06 -22.82 -12.34
CA LEU A 218 9.75 -22.76 -13.77
C LEU A 218 8.39 -22.09 -14.01
N GLY A 219 7.35 -22.49 -13.27
CA GLY A 219 6.03 -21.86 -13.33
C GLY A 219 6.08 -20.37 -13.01
N ASP A 220 6.81 -20.00 -11.96
CA ASP A 220 7.08 -18.62 -11.58
C ASP A 220 7.74 -17.80 -12.70
N ALA A 221 8.72 -18.38 -13.39
CA ALA A 221 9.41 -17.72 -14.49
C ALA A 221 8.51 -17.59 -15.73
N MET A 222 7.67 -18.59 -16.00
CA MET A 222 6.65 -18.53 -17.07
C MET A 222 5.59 -17.46 -16.79
N GLN A 223 5.14 -17.36 -15.54
CA GLN A 223 4.20 -16.33 -15.09
C GLN A 223 4.77 -14.93 -15.33
N ALA A 224 6.05 -14.69 -14.98
CA ALA A 224 6.71 -13.39 -15.15
C ALA A 224 6.81 -12.92 -16.62
N ILE A 225 6.76 -13.84 -17.60
CA ILE A 225 6.72 -13.51 -19.04
C ILE A 225 5.32 -13.60 -19.65
N GLY A 226 4.28 -13.75 -18.83
CA GLY A 226 2.87 -13.80 -19.27
C GLY A 226 2.42 -15.12 -19.86
N ARG A 227 3.17 -16.22 -19.66
CA ARG A 227 2.79 -17.57 -20.09
C ARG A 227 1.99 -18.29 -18.99
N TRP A 228 0.77 -17.81 -18.77
CA TRP A 228 -0.09 -18.24 -17.66
C TRP A 228 -0.48 -19.72 -17.74
N GLU A 229 -0.84 -20.24 -18.92
CA GLU A 229 -1.24 -21.65 -19.07
C GLU A 229 -0.09 -22.61 -18.75
N ASP A 230 1.13 -22.33 -19.22
CA ASP A 230 2.29 -23.17 -18.91
C ASP A 230 2.66 -23.10 -17.42
N ALA A 231 2.55 -21.93 -16.80
CA ALA A 231 2.74 -21.79 -15.36
C ALA A 231 1.70 -22.61 -14.56
N MET A 232 0.43 -22.55 -14.98
CA MET A 232 -0.66 -23.35 -14.41
C MET A 232 -0.38 -24.84 -14.47
N ASP A 233 0.17 -25.31 -15.59
CA ASP A 233 0.53 -26.71 -15.79
C ASP A 233 1.65 -27.14 -14.83
N GLU A 234 2.71 -26.35 -14.69
CA GLU A 234 3.80 -26.64 -13.74
C GLU A 234 3.30 -26.66 -12.28
N TYR A 235 2.57 -25.65 -11.85
CA TYR A 235 1.98 -25.64 -10.50
C TYR A 235 1.02 -26.82 -10.28
N SER A 236 0.25 -27.20 -11.29
CA SER A 236 -0.67 -28.33 -11.23
C SER A 236 0.03 -29.68 -11.13
N LYS A 237 1.22 -29.85 -11.74
CA LYS A 237 2.03 -31.06 -11.59
C LYS A 237 2.42 -31.25 -10.12
N VAL A 238 2.94 -30.20 -9.49
CA VAL A 238 3.40 -30.23 -8.10
C VAL A 238 2.22 -30.35 -7.11
N ALA A 239 1.16 -29.55 -7.26
CA ALA A 239 0.00 -29.57 -6.37
C ALA A 239 -0.75 -30.92 -6.31
N LYS A 240 -0.63 -31.74 -7.37
CA LYS A 240 -1.27 -33.07 -7.48
C LYS A 240 -0.40 -34.22 -6.98
N VAL A 241 0.85 -33.97 -6.57
CA VAL A 241 1.72 -35.04 -6.07
C VAL A 241 1.08 -35.69 -4.83
N PRO A 242 0.89 -37.03 -4.83
CA PRO A 242 0.38 -37.75 -3.67
C PRO A 242 1.34 -37.64 -2.49
N MET A 243 0.82 -37.45 -1.26
CA MET A 243 1.67 -37.39 -0.06
C MET A 243 2.54 -38.64 0.10
N SER A 244 2.03 -39.82 -0.26
CA SER A 244 2.77 -41.09 -0.20
C SER A 244 4.04 -41.12 -1.06
N VAL A 245 4.16 -40.24 -2.07
CA VAL A 245 5.35 -40.12 -2.90
C VAL A 245 6.39 -39.22 -2.23
N LEU A 246 5.95 -38.24 -1.43
CA LEU A 246 6.83 -37.32 -0.69
C LEU A 246 7.56 -38.04 0.45
N ASP A 247 6.97 -39.08 1.03
CA ASP A 247 7.58 -39.91 2.08
C ASP A 247 8.89 -40.60 1.65
N THR A 248 9.18 -40.63 0.34
CA THR A 248 10.35 -41.32 -0.24
C THR A 248 11.49 -40.39 -0.67
N GLN A 249 11.32 -39.06 -0.56
CA GLN A 249 12.32 -38.07 -0.99
C GLN A 249 12.49 -36.93 0.01
N LEU A 250 13.67 -36.84 0.64
CA LEU A 250 14.07 -35.75 1.53
C LEU A 250 13.05 -35.46 2.66
N ASP A 251 13.34 -34.45 3.47
CA ASP A 251 12.54 -34.04 4.63
C ASP A 251 11.06 -33.75 4.24
N ILE A 252 10.13 -34.59 4.73
CA ILE A 252 8.70 -34.57 4.37
C ILE A 252 8.10 -33.17 4.52
N GLU A 253 8.52 -32.43 5.54
CA GLU A 253 8.05 -31.07 5.83
C GLU A 253 8.42 -30.10 4.69
N LYS A 254 9.65 -30.18 4.19
CA LYS A 254 10.12 -29.33 3.07
C LYS A 254 9.34 -29.64 1.80
N ALA A 255 9.14 -30.93 1.51
CA ALA A 255 8.41 -31.36 0.32
C ALA A 255 6.94 -30.93 0.38
N GLU A 256 6.29 -31.07 1.53
CA GLU A 256 4.93 -30.59 1.76
C GLU A 256 4.80 -29.07 1.57
N ASN A 257 5.75 -28.28 2.08
CA ASN A 257 5.77 -26.83 1.89
C ASN A 257 5.85 -26.41 0.42
N VAL A 258 6.62 -27.13 -0.40
CA VAL A 258 6.68 -26.89 -1.85
C VAL A 258 5.35 -27.21 -2.52
N VAL A 259 4.68 -28.29 -2.11
CA VAL A 259 3.34 -28.65 -2.62
C VAL A 259 2.29 -27.62 -2.21
N LYS A 260 2.37 -27.09 -0.98
CA LYS A 260 1.50 -26.01 -0.50
C LYS A 260 1.72 -24.72 -1.30
N ASP A 261 2.96 -24.29 -1.50
CA ASP A 261 3.31 -23.10 -2.31
C ASP A 261 2.77 -23.23 -3.74
N ALA A 262 3.00 -24.37 -4.39
CA ALA A 262 2.47 -24.65 -5.72
C ALA A 262 0.94 -24.61 -5.75
N THR A 263 0.28 -25.13 -4.71
CA THR A 263 -1.18 -25.11 -4.61
C THR A 263 -1.72 -23.68 -4.46
N GLY A 264 -1.08 -22.86 -3.62
CA GLY A 264 -1.43 -21.45 -3.43
C GLY A 264 -1.31 -20.66 -4.74
N LYS A 265 -0.14 -20.73 -5.39
CA LYS A 265 0.13 -20.09 -6.70
C LYS A 265 -0.85 -20.53 -7.78
N ARG A 266 -1.20 -21.81 -7.81
CA ARG A 266 -2.24 -22.33 -8.71
C ARG A 266 -3.59 -21.67 -8.45
N CYS A 267 -4.02 -21.56 -7.19
CA CYS A 267 -5.29 -20.94 -6.84
C CYS A 267 -5.30 -19.43 -7.12
N GLU A 268 -4.18 -18.74 -6.89
CA GLU A 268 -3.98 -17.34 -7.27
C GLU A 268 -4.11 -17.17 -8.79
N LEU A 269 -3.48 -18.02 -9.58
CA LEU A 269 -3.54 -17.92 -11.03
C LEU A 269 -4.96 -18.18 -11.57
N ILE A 270 -5.71 -19.11 -10.97
CA ILE A 270 -7.13 -19.33 -11.26
C ILE A 270 -7.95 -18.07 -11.02
N HIS A 271 -7.62 -17.25 -10.01
CA HIS A 271 -8.30 -15.97 -9.79
C HIS A 271 -8.14 -15.04 -11.01
N PHE A 272 -6.93 -14.97 -11.57
CA PHE A 272 -6.64 -14.14 -12.74
C PHE A 272 -7.25 -14.67 -14.04
N THR A 273 -7.32 -15.99 -14.24
CA THR A 273 -7.81 -16.59 -15.50
C THR A 273 -9.30 -16.88 -15.50
N ASP A 274 -9.84 -17.40 -14.38
CA ASP A 274 -11.19 -17.98 -14.31
C ASP A 274 -12.12 -17.24 -13.34
N GLY A 275 -11.58 -16.29 -12.57
CA GLY A 275 -12.30 -15.43 -11.64
C GLY A 275 -12.36 -15.95 -10.20
N TRP A 276 -12.76 -15.06 -9.28
CA TRP A 276 -12.63 -15.25 -7.84
C TRP A 276 -13.41 -16.48 -7.30
N TYR A 277 -14.56 -16.83 -7.89
CA TYR A 277 -15.34 -17.99 -7.45
C TYR A 277 -14.58 -19.31 -7.66
N GLN A 278 -13.85 -19.44 -8.77
CA GLN A 278 -13.04 -20.63 -9.03
C GLN A 278 -11.83 -20.71 -8.10
N ALA A 279 -11.23 -19.56 -7.80
CA ALA A 279 -10.14 -19.45 -6.84
C ALA A 279 -10.57 -19.83 -5.42
N ASP A 280 -11.75 -19.38 -4.97
CA ASP A 280 -12.34 -19.81 -3.70
C ASP A 280 -12.59 -21.33 -3.68
N ARG A 281 -13.11 -21.91 -4.77
CA ARG A 281 -13.25 -23.38 -4.86
C ARG A 281 -11.91 -24.10 -4.80
N CYS A 282 -10.86 -23.52 -5.36
CA CYS A 282 -9.50 -24.06 -5.30
C CYS A 282 -8.97 -24.04 -3.86
N LEU A 283 -9.03 -22.89 -3.18
CA LEU A 283 -8.58 -22.73 -1.80
C LEU A 283 -9.41 -23.55 -0.82
N ASN A 284 -10.72 -23.64 -1.00
CA ASN A 284 -11.58 -24.50 -0.17
C ASN A 284 -11.23 -25.99 -0.32
N LYS A 285 -10.80 -26.45 -1.52
CA LYS A 285 -10.26 -27.81 -1.68
C LYS A 285 -8.91 -27.97 -1.00
N ALA A 286 -8.04 -26.96 -1.07
CA ALA A 286 -6.74 -26.98 -0.39
C ALA A 286 -6.92 -27.03 1.14
N LEU A 287 -7.82 -26.21 1.70
CA LEU A 287 -8.15 -26.19 3.13
C LEU A 287 -8.82 -27.48 3.63
N LYS A 288 -9.42 -28.30 2.76
CA LYS A 288 -9.85 -29.65 3.14
C LYS A 288 -8.70 -30.63 3.32
N ARG A 289 -7.56 -30.38 2.65
CA ARG A 289 -6.32 -31.17 2.79
C ARG A 289 -5.44 -30.64 3.91
N TRP A 290 -5.37 -29.32 4.07
CA TRP A 290 -4.57 -28.61 5.07
C TRP A 290 -5.43 -27.57 5.78
N ALA A 291 -6.17 -28.01 6.80
CA ALA A 291 -7.16 -27.19 7.48
C ALA A 291 -6.56 -26.09 8.37
N ASP A 292 -5.29 -26.22 8.72
CA ASP A 292 -4.52 -25.33 9.58
C ASP A 292 -3.50 -24.48 8.81
N GLU A 293 -3.49 -24.54 7.47
CA GLU A 293 -2.53 -23.80 6.65
C GLU A 293 -2.86 -22.29 6.63
N PRO A 294 -2.07 -21.45 7.32
CA PRO A 294 -2.44 -20.04 7.49
C PRO A 294 -2.37 -19.25 6.19
N ALA A 295 -1.50 -19.62 5.24
CA ALA A 295 -1.38 -18.94 3.95
C ALA A 295 -2.66 -19.07 3.12
N PHE A 296 -3.29 -20.26 3.09
CA PHE A 296 -4.54 -20.45 2.36
C PHE A 296 -5.71 -19.71 2.99
N HIS A 297 -5.77 -19.62 4.31
CA HIS A 297 -6.73 -18.77 5.00
C HIS A 297 -6.52 -17.29 4.63
N ASN A 298 -5.28 -16.79 4.66
CA ASN A 298 -4.96 -15.43 4.26
C ASN A 298 -5.35 -15.13 2.80
N ASP A 299 -5.01 -16.01 1.86
CA ASP A 299 -5.31 -15.83 0.44
C ASP A 299 -6.80 -15.85 0.17
N ARG A 300 -7.54 -16.71 0.86
CA ARG A 300 -9.00 -16.75 0.79
C ARG A 300 -9.63 -15.49 1.38
N GLY A 301 -9.08 -14.99 2.48
CA GLY A 301 -9.42 -13.68 3.03
C GLY A 301 -9.21 -12.55 2.02
N ASN A 302 -8.08 -12.55 1.30
CA ASN A 302 -7.79 -11.57 0.23
C ASN A 302 -8.82 -11.63 -0.90
N LEU A 303 -9.27 -12.83 -1.31
CA LEU A 303 -10.35 -12.97 -2.29
C LEU A 303 -11.65 -12.34 -1.80
N PHE A 304 -12.05 -12.61 -0.55
CA PHE A 304 -13.27 -12.05 0.02
C PHE A 304 -13.18 -10.52 0.18
N ALA A 305 -12.06 -10.00 0.67
CA ALA A 305 -11.83 -8.56 0.82
C ALA A 305 -11.91 -7.84 -0.54
N ASN A 306 -11.26 -8.39 -1.58
CA ASN A 306 -11.32 -7.85 -2.94
C ASN A 306 -12.73 -7.90 -3.55
N ALA A 307 -13.55 -8.89 -3.16
CA ALA A 307 -14.96 -8.98 -3.52
C ALA A 307 -15.89 -8.10 -2.65
N GLY A 308 -15.34 -7.33 -1.70
CA GLY A 308 -16.10 -6.50 -0.76
C GLY A 308 -16.84 -7.29 0.35
N GLN A 309 -16.55 -8.58 0.50
CA GLN A 309 -17.12 -9.47 1.52
C GLN A 309 -16.31 -9.40 2.81
N PHE A 310 -16.22 -8.22 3.42
CA PHE A 310 -15.32 -7.96 4.55
C PHE A 310 -15.58 -8.81 5.80
N GLU A 311 -16.82 -9.19 6.10
CA GLU A 311 -17.10 -10.08 7.25
C GLU A 311 -16.57 -11.51 6.99
N MET A 312 -16.69 -12.03 5.77
CA MET A 312 -16.10 -13.33 5.42
C MET A 312 -14.56 -13.27 5.41
N ALA A 313 -14.01 -12.16 4.93
CA ALA A 313 -12.57 -11.92 4.97
C ALA A 313 -12.05 -11.89 6.42
N LEU A 314 -12.80 -11.26 7.33
CA LEU A 314 -12.46 -11.18 8.75
C LEU A 314 -12.29 -12.56 9.37
N ASP A 315 -13.22 -13.49 9.13
CA ASP A 315 -13.15 -14.85 9.66
C ASP A 315 -11.91 -15.61 9.16
N GLU A 316 -11.59 -15.48 7.87
CA GLU A 316 -10.42 -16.15 7.29
C GLU A 316 -9.10 -15.52 7.76
N TYR A 317 -9.01 -14.19 7.85
CA TYR A 317 -7.84 -13.52 8.42
C TYR A 317 -7.66 -13.81 9.90
N GLN A 318 -8.75 -13.96 10.67
CA GLN A 318 -8.69 -14.37 12.07
C GLN A 318 -8.07 -15.77 12.19
N ARG A 319 -8.53 -16.75 11.40
CA ARG A 319 -7.91 -18.10 11.37
C ARG A 319 -6.44 -18.04 11.01
N SER A 320 -6.09 -17.30 9.96
CA SER A 320 -4.69 -17.13 9.54
C SER A 320 -3.81 -16.53 10.65
N SER A 321 -4.35 -15.54 11.37
CA SER A 321 -3.70 -14.93 12.54
C SER A 321 -3.58 -15.90 13.72
N ASP A 322 -4.61 -16.69 14.00
CA ASP A 322 -4.63 -17.67 15.09
C ASP A 322 -3.59 -18.77 14.88
N PHE A 323 -3.31 -19.12 13.62
CA PHE A 323 -2.23 -20.03 13.21
C PHE A 323 -0.85 -19.34 13.08
N GLY A 324 -0.72 -18.06 13.45
CA GLY A 324 0.57 -17.38 13.61
C GLY A 324 1.12 -16.69 12.37
N LEU A 325 0.37 -16.56 11.27
CA LEU A 325 0.85 -15.83 10.09
C LEU A 325 0.67 -14.32 10.26
N LEU A 326 1.80 -13.61 10.34
CA LEU A 326 1.83 -12.16 10.52
C LEU A 326 1.11 -11.37 9.41
N ALA A 327 1.11 -11.88 8.17
CA ALA A 327 0.33 -11.33 7.07
C ALA A 327 -1.18 -11.41 7.32
N GLY A 328 -1.65 -12.53 7.89
CA GLY A 328 -3.04 -12.70 8.32
C GLY A 328 -3.42 -11.71 9.42
N THR A 329 -2.56 -11.51 10.42
CA THR A 329 -2.77 -10.51 11.49
C THR A 329 -2.83 -9.08 10.95
N LEU A 330 -1.96 -8.73 10.01
CA LEU A 330 -1.96 -7.41 9.37
C LEU A 330 -3.25 -7.17 8.57
N ASN A 331 -3.63 -8.12 7.71
CA ASN A 331 -4.86 -8.02 6.92
C ASN A 331 -6.12 -8.02 7.79
N LEU A 332 -6.10 -8.73 8.93
CA LEU A 332 -7.15 -8.65 9.95
C LEU A 332 -7.26 -7.24 10.53
N ALA A 333 -6.13 -6.61 10.90
CA ALA A 333 -6.11 -5.24 11.41
C ALA A 333 -6.66 -4.22 10.40
N GLU A 334 -6.25 -4.32 9.13
CA GLU A 334 -6.74 -3.46 8.05
C GLU A 334 -8.26 -3.66 7.79
N THR A 335 -8.73 -4.90 7.82
CA THR A 335 -10.15 -5.23 7.62
C THR A 335 -11.02 -4.73 8.79
N LEU A 336 -10.52 -4.82 10.02
CA LEU A 336 -11.19 -4.27 11.20
C LEU A 336 -11.29 -2.74 11.12
N GLU A 337 -10.25 -2.04 10.66
CA GLU A 337 -10.30 -0.61 10.38
C GLU A 337 -11.39 -0.30 9.34
N ALA A 338 -11.42 -1.03 8.21
CA ALA A 338 -12.41 -0.85 7.16
C ALA A 338 -13.85 -1.06 7.67
N LEU A 339 -14.06 -2.01 8.59
CA LEU A 339 -15.37 -2.26 9.22
C LEU A 339 -15.71 -1.27 10.35
N GLY A 340 -14.82 -0.35 10.71
CA GLY A 340 -15.01 0.61 11.81
C GLY A 340 -14.73 0.05 13.21
N ARG A 341 -14.16 -1.15 13.33
CA ARG A 341 -13.75 -1.77 14.61
C ARG A 341 -12.36 -1.27 15.03
N THR A 342 -12.29 0.04 15.24
CA THR A 342 -11.07 0.86 15.35
C THR A 342 -10.12 0.41 16.45
N GLN A 343 -10.60 0.23 17.68
CA GLN A 343 -9.74 -0.14 18.82
C GLN A 343 -9.08 -1.51 18.60
N ARG A 344 -9.84 -2.51 18.16
CA ARG A 344 -9.31 -3.86 17.89
C ARG A 344 -8.25 -3.85 16.77
N SER A 345 -8.39 -2.97 15.77
CA SER A 345 -7.36 -2.75 14.75
C SER A 345 -6.05 -2.23 15.35
N ILE A 346 -6.12 -1.21 16.23
CA ILE A 346 -4.96 -0.65 16.94
C ILE A 346 -4.29 -1.70 17.83
N ASP A 347 -5.07 -2.51 18.54
CA ASP A 347 -4.56 -3.57 19.41
C ASP A 347 -3.75 -4.60 18.61
N LEU A 348 -4.24 -4.98 17.42
CA LEU A 348 -3.50 -5.88 16.51
C LEU A 348 -2.24 -5.24 15.94
N TYR A 349 -2.25 -3.94 15.62
CA TYR A 349 -1.01 -3.26 15.22
C TYR A 349 0.03 -3.25 16.33
N ASN A 350 -0.38 -3.09 17.59
CA ASN A 350 0.53 -3.23 18.73
C ASN A 350 1.07 -4.66 18.84
N GLN A 351 0.20 -5.67 18.72
CA GLN A 351 0.62 -7.08 18.69
C GLN A 351 1.65 -7.38 17.59
N ILE A 352 1.47 -6.81 16.39
CA ILE A 352 2.44 -6.93 15.29
C ILE A 352 3.78 -6.27 15.64
N LEU A 353 3.76 -5.07 16.24
CA LEU A 353 4.97 -4.33 16.63
C LEU A 353 5.75 -5.01 17.78
N ASP A 354 5.03 -5.71 18.66
CA ASP A 354 5.62 -6.46 19.78
C ASP A 354 6.22 -7.81 19.33
N SER A 355 5.97 -8.25 18.09
CA SER A 355 6.51 -9.49 17.54
C SER A 355 8.02 -9.39 17.24
N GLU A 356 8.81 -10.36 17.72
CA GLU A 356 10.26 -10.43 17.48
C GLU A 356 10.62 -10.67 16.00
N ILE A 357 9.68 -11.21 15.21
CA ILE A 357 9.91 -11.56 13.81
C ILE A 357 9.45 -10.45 12.84
N VAL A 358 8.82 -9.37 13.33
CA VAL A 358 8.24 -8.33 12.47
C VAL A 358 9.24 -7.77 11.48
N ASP A 359 10.46 -7.48 11.93
CA ASP A 359 11.54 -6.88 11.11
C ASP A 359 12.01 -7.80 9.98
N ARG A 360 11.70 -9.10 10.03
CA ARG A 360 11.99 -10.05 8.94
C ARG A 360 11.01 -9.92 7.77
N PHE A 361 9.79 -9.42 8.03
CA PHE A 361 8.69 -9.41 7.05
C PHE A 361 8.23 -8.01 6.70
N TYR A 362 8.22 -7.08 7.66
CA TYR A 362 7.70 -5.74 7.51
C TYR A 362 8.62 -4.69 8.16
N PRO A 363 8.84 -3.55 7.49
CA PRO A 363 9.39 -2.36 8.13
C PRO A 363 8.53 -1.94 9.34
N ARG A 364 9.10 -1.90 10.55
CA ARG A 364 8.39 -1.39 11.76
C ARG A 364 7.75 -0.02 11.51
N THR A 365 8.48 0.87 10.85
CA THR A 365 7.99 2.21 10.50
C THR A 365 6.69 2.18 9.71
N ARG A 366 6.51 1.23 8.79
CA ARG A 366 5.25 1.08 8.05
C ARG A 366 4.10 0.79 9.01
N ILE A 367 4.28 -0.18 9.90
CA ILE A 367 3.24 -0.58 10.85
C ILE A 367 2.92 0.55 11.83
N MET A 368 3.94 1.28 12.31
CA MET A 368 3.75 2.44 13.18
C MET A 368 2.96 3.55 12.49
N VAL A 369 3.26 3.86 11.22
CA VAL A 369 2.53 4.87 10.45
C VAL A 369 1.09 4.45 10.20
N MET A 370 0.85 3.16 9.87
CA MET A 370 -0.50 2.62 9.73
C MET A 370 -1.28 2.78 11.03
N LYS A 371 -0.72 2.36 12.17
CA LYS A 371 -1.34 2.50 13.50
C LYS A 371 -1.65 3.96 13.86
N ALA A 372 -0.68 4.85 13.67
CA ALA A 372 -0.80 6.27 14.03
C ALA A 372 -1.97 6.95 13.29
N THR A 373 -2.28 6.50 12.08
CA THR A 373 -3.25 7.14 11.19
C THR A 373 -4.65 6.53 11.20
N VAL A 374 -4.87 5.47 11.99
CA VAL A 374 -6.18 4.82 12.18
C VAL A 374 -7.18 5.80 12.81
N LEU A 375 -8.35 5.98 12.21
CA LEU A 375 -9.45 6.78 12.75
C LEU A 375 -10.79 6.03 12.64
N PRO A 376 -11.76 6.32 13.54
CA PRO A 376 -13.05 5.67 13.52
C PRO A 376 -13.88 6.03 12.28
N ARG A 377 -14.30 5.00 11.51
CA ARG A 377 -15.07 5.18 10.26
C ARG A 377 -16.52 5.60 10.50
N VAL A 378 -17.10 5.12 11.59
CA VAL A 378 -18.34 5.66 12.15
C VAL A 378 -17.91 6.51 13.33
N LEU A 379 -18.31 7.78 13.31
CA LEU A 379 -17.90 8.70 14.37
C LEU A 379 -18.39 8.20 15.74
N PRO A 380 -17.55 8.27 16.78
CA PRO A 380 -17.93 7.95 18.15
C PRO A 380 -19.15 8.73 18.65
N ALA A 381 -19.69 8.33 19.80
CA ALA A 381 -20.93 8.89 20.34
C ALA A 381 -20.76 10.32 20.86
N THR A 382 -19.53 10.74 21.18
CA THR A 382 -19.26 12.05 21.76
C THR A 382 -18.08 12.74 21.11
N GLN A 383 -18.04 14.07 21.21
CA GLN A 383 -16.88 14.85 20.80
C GLN A 383 -15.62 14.50 21.62
N ILE A 384 -15.76 14.14 22.91
CA ILE A 384 -14.64 13.73 23.76
C ILE A 384 -13.97 12.48 23.18
N GLU A 385 -14.74 11.49 22.78
CA GLU A 385 -14.21 10.28 22.14
C GLU A 385 -13.54 10.59 20.79
N ILE A 386 -14.14 11.47 19.97
CA ILE A 386 -13.52 11.95 18.73
C ILE A 386 -12.16 12.58 19.01
N ASP A 387 -12.08 13.46 20.02
CA ASP A 387 -10.84 14.17 20.40
C ASP A 387 -9.78 13.19 20.92
N LEU A 388 -10.14 12.14 21.67
CA LEU A 388 -9.20 11.09 22.11
C LEU A 388 -8.50 10.39 20.93
N TYR A 389 -9.24 10.08 19.85
CA TYR A 389 -8.64 9.49 18.64
C TYR A 389 -7.72 10.49 17.92
N ARG A 390 -8.08 11.78 17.91
CA ARG A 390 -7.28 12.84 17.29
C ARG A 390 -6.00 13.11 18.06
N ASP A 391 -6.06 13.15 19.39
CA ASP A 391 -4.91 13.37 20.26
C ASP A 391 -3.91 12.21 20.14
N ARG A 392 -4.40 10.97 20.03
CA ARG A 392 -3.53 9.81 19.73
C ARG A 392 -2.86 9.98 18.36
N PHE A 393 -3.64 10.29 17.32
CA PHE A 393 -3.11 10.52 15.98
C PHE A 393 -1.98 11.55 16.02
N ASP A 394 -2.24 12.72 16.59
CA ASP A 394 -1.29 13.83 16.64
C ASP A 394 -0.03 13.45 17.42
N ARG A 395 -0.18 12.85 18.60
CA ARG A 395 0.93 12.39 19.44
C ARG A 395 1.79 11.34 18.72
N GLU A 396 1.19 10.34 18.08
CA GLU A 396 1.93 9.27 17.40
C GLU A 396 2.65 9.79 16.15
N VAL A 397 2.01 10.65 15.35
CA VAL A 397 2.65 11.30 14.19
C VAL A 397 3.82 12.19 14.62
N LYS A 398 3.66 13.01 15.68
CA LYS A 398 4.75 13.83 16.23
C LYS A 398 5.89 12.98 16.79
N THR A 399 5.58 11.88 17.47
CA THR A 399 6.58 10.94 17.99
C THR A 399 7.38 10.31 16.84
N LEU A 400 6.71 9.92 15.75
CA LEU A 400 7.37 9.40 14.55
C LEU A 400 8.30 10.45 13.91
N LEU A 401 7.82 11.68 13.75
CA LEU A 401 8.62 12.80 13.23
C LEU A 401 9.90 13.05 14.05
N GLN A 402 9.79 13.06 15.37
CA GLN A 402 10.93 13.28 16.27
C GLN A 402 11.98 12.16 16.20
N ASN A 403 11.54 10.93 15.91
CA ASN A 403 12.38 9.73 15.96
C ASN A 403 12.82 9.23 14.57
N LEU A 404 12.54 9.95 13.49
CA LEU A 404 12.81 9.52 12.10
C LEU A 404 14.22 8.95 11.88
N ASN A 405 15.25 9.60 12.43
CA ASN A 405 16.65 9.18 12.28
C ASN A 405 16.97 7.85 12.98
N SER A 406 16.19 7.46 13.99
CA SER A 406 16.40 6.23 14.77
C SER A 406 15.70 5.00 14.19
N LEU A 407 14.81 5.17 13.21
CA LEU A 407 13.92 4.12 12.70
C LEU A 407 14.57 3.14 11.68
N GLY A 408 15.91 3.08 11.63
CA GLY A 408 16.69 2.18 10.74
C GLY A 408 16.49 2.47 9.25
N GLU A 409 17.23 1.83 8.32
CA GLU A 409 17.15 2.11 6.86
C GLU A 409 15.95 1.48 6.11
N THR A 410 14.81 1.29 6.76
CA THR A 410 13.70 0.55 6.13
C THR A 410 12.80 1.46 5.27
N GLU A 411 12.50 0.99 4.06
CA GLU A 411 11.64 1.67 3.09
C GLU A 411 10.17 1.63 3.54
N VAL A 412 9.51 2.79 3.63
CA VAL A 412 8.05 2.84 3.76
C VAL A 412 7.48 3.03 2.36
N ASP A 413 6.93 1.97 1.79
CA ASP A 413 6.23 2.02 0.50
C ASP A 413 4.92 2.81 0.66
N PRO A 414 4.81 4.03 0.08
CA PRO A 414 3.62 4.86 0.20
C PRO A 414 2.37 4.22 -0.41
N THR A 415 2.54 3.30 -1.37
CA THR A 415 1.42 2.58 -1.99
C THR A 415 0.75 1.60 -1.03
N ARG A 416 1.44 1.24 0.06
CA ARG A 416 1.02 0.31 1.11
C ARG A 416 0.56 0.99 2.41
N ILE A 417 0.44 2.32 2.42
CA ILE A 417 -0.14 3.09 3.52
C ILE A 417 -1.60 3.42 3.19
N SER A 418 -2.49 3.25 4.16
CA SER A 418 -3.90 3.67 4.03
C SER A 418 -4.02 5.19 4.17
N LEU A 419 -4.77 5.84 3.27
CA LEU A 419 -5.04 7.29 3.28
C LEU A 419 -6.52 7.61 3.56
N SER A 420 -7.21 6.66 4.18
CA SER A 420 -8.60 6.77 4.61
C SER A 420 -8.91 7.94 5.54
N THR A 421 -7.88 8.49 6.16
CA THR A 421 -7.91 9.47 7.23
C THR A 421 -8.58 10.79 6.81
N ALA A 422 -8.45 11.22 5.55
CA ALA A 422 -8.83 12.56 5.13
C ALA A 422 -10.33 12.88 5.29
N ILE A 423 -11.22 12.04 4.75
CA ILE A 423 -12.67 12.26 4.82
C ILE A 423 -13.17 12.15 6.26
N THR A 424 -12.61 11.20 7.02
CA THR A 424 -12.94 10.99 8.42
C THR A 424 -12.62 12.24 9.25
N LEU A 425 -11.41 12.81 9.10
CA LEU A 425 -11.02 14.05 9.78
C LEU A 425 -11.93 15.24 9.45
N THR A 426 -12.36 15.39 8.20
CA THR A 426 -13.30 16.46 7.81
C THR A 426 -14.62 16.33 8.57
N ALA A 427 -15.08 15.11 8.82
CA ALA A 427 -16.33 14.85 9.54
C ALA A 427 -16.22 15.08 11.07
N HIS A 428 -15.01 15.23 11.64
CA HIS A 428 -14.80 15.42 13.08
C HIS A 428 -15.19 16.82 13.60
N ASN A 429 -15.51 17.76 12.71
CA ASN A 429 -15.82 19.14 13.08
C ASN A 429 -14.73 19.81 13.94
N ARG A 430 -13.49 19.71 13.47
CA ARG A 430 -12.30 20.31 14.09
C ARG A 430 -11.40 20.89 13.01
N ASN A 431 -10.70 21.96 13.34
CA ASN A 431 -9.65 22.48 12.47
C ASN A 431 -8.53 21.43 12.34
N ASN A 432 -8.24 21.00 11.12
CA ASN A 432 -7.27 19.94 10.84
C ASN A 432 -5.91 20.46 10.37
N ARG A 433 -5.70 21.79 10.34
CA ARG A 433 -4.47 22.42 9.85
C ARG A 433 -3.21 21.81 10.41
N GLU A 434 -3.08 21.79 11.74
CA GLU A 434 -1.84 21.35 12.40
C GLU A 434 -1.64 19.84 12.24
N LEU A 435 -2.69 19.05 12.47
CA LEU A 435 -2.66 17.60 12.37
C LEU A 435 -2.31 17.12 10.95
N LYS A 436 -2.92 17.71 9.91
CA LYS A 436 -2.62 17.37 8.51
C LYS A 436 -1.28 17.90 8.05
N ALA A 437 -0.83 19.06 8.55
CA ALA A 437 0.52 19.55 8.29
C ALA A 437 1.58 18.61 8.88
N ALA A 438 1.39 18.12 10.10
CA ALA A 438 2.29 17.13 10.71
C ALA A 438 2.31 15.82 9.91
N MET A 439 1.13 15.32 9.51
CA MET A 439 1.02 14.12 8.66
C MET A 439 1.71 14.30 7.30
N GLY A 440 1.47 15.42 6.62
CA GLY A 440 2.09 15.72 5.33
C GLY A 440 3.61 15.86 5.43
N LEU A 441 4.10 16.44 6.51
CA LEU A 441 5.54 16.52 6.81
C LEU A 441 6.14 15.12 7.05
N LEU A 442 5.47 14.27 7.83
CA LEU A 442 5.93 12.90 8.10
C LEU A 442 6.10 12.12 6.80
N TYR A 443 5.07 12.12 5.96
CA TYR A 443 5.13 11.45 4.66
C TYR A 443 6.19 12.05 3.73
N TRP A 444 6.34 13.37 3.73
CA TRP A 444 7.38 14.04 2.95
C TRP A 444 8.78 13.64 3.41
N GLN A 445 9.05 13.61 4.72
CA GLN A 445 10.36 13.24 5.26
C GLN A 445 10.69 11.75 5.03
N LEU A 446 9.72 10.86 5.19
CA LEU A 446 9.88 9.42 4.88
C LEU A 446 10.27 9.20 3.42
N LEU A 447 9.70 9.98 2.49
CA LEU A 447 10.05 9.94 1.07
C LEU A 447 11.42 10.59 0.76
N TYR A 448 11.75 11.68 1.45
CA TYR A 448 12.98 12.45 1.22
C TYR A 448 14.23 11.73 1.74
N GLN A 449 14.20 11.24 2.98
CA GLN A 449 15.36 10.58 3.63
C GLN A 449 15.80 9.27 2.94
N ARG A 450 14.98 8.71 2.05
CA ARG A 450 15.17 7.37 1.46
C ARG A 450 15.54 7.36 -0.01
N GLN A 451 15.86 8.52 -0.62
CA GLN A 451 16.26 8.64 -2.03
C GLN A 451 15.26 8.07 -3.07
N ILE A 452 14.03 7.72 -2.69
CA ILE A 452 12.91 7.50 -3.63
C ILE A 452 12.69 8.77 -4.47
N MET A 453 13.04 9.92 -3.89
CA MET A 453 13.38 11.15 -4.58
C MET A 453 14.84 11.05 -5.06
N ARG A 454 15.11 10.54 -6.26
CA ARG A 454 16.49 10.51 -6.81
C ARG A 454 17.16 11.89 -6.68
N GLU A 455 18.47 11.87 -6.40
CA GLU A 455 19.35 13.02 -6.08
C GLU A 455 19.31 14.15 -7.13
N ASP A 456 18.87 13.86 -8.35
CA ASP A 456 18.75 14.76 -9.49
C ASP A 456 17.79 15.96 -9.23
N PHE A 457 16.98 15.89 -8.16
CA PHE A 457 15.90 16.83 -7.86
C PHE A 457 16.27 17.95 -6.89
N VAL A 458 17.29 17.82 -6.04
CA VAL A 458 17.70 18.94 -5.17
C VAL A 458 18.37 20.06 -6.00
N ALA A 459 19.01 19.69 -7.10
CA ALA A 459 19.82 20.60 -7.92
C ALA A 459 19.05 21.36 -9.03
N SER A 460 17.90 20.85 -9.49
CA SER A 460 17.22 21.39 -10.68
C SER A 460 16.20 22.50 -10.40
N TYR A 461 15.68 22.60 -9.17
CA TYR A 461 14.81 23.71 -8.73
C TYR A 461 15.17 24.29 -7.35
N GLY A 462 16.26 23.82 -6.72
CA GLY A 462 16.86 24.48 -5.55
C GLY A 462 15.95 24.65 -4.34
N LEU A 463 15.04 23.71 -4.03
CA LEU A 463 14.21 23.76 -2.83
C LEU A 463 14.03 22.36 -2.20
N VAL A 464 14.98 21.97 -1.36
CA VAL A 464 14.63 21.45 -0.02
C VAL A 464 13.80 22.55 0.66
N PRO A 465 12.83 22.28 1.55
CA PRO A 465 12.38 23.29 2.50
C PRO A 465 13.61 23.73 3.32
N LEU A 466 14.35 24.71 2.82
CA LEU A 466 15.47 25.29 3.54
C LEU A 466 14.88 26.09 4.71
N PRO A 467 15.47 26.01 5.92
CA PRO A 467 15.22 27.01 6.94
C PRO A 467 15.51 28.39 6.32
N PHE A 468 14.66 29.37 6.63
CA PHE A 468 14.47 30.65 5.94
C PHE A 468 15.70 31.60 5.86
N THR A 469 16.94 31.10 5.99
CA THR A 469 18.13 31.93 6.19
C THR A 469 19.20 31.83 5.11
N GLN A 470 18.96 31.17 3.97
CA GLN A 470 19.91 31.26 2.85
C GLN A 470 19.21 31.62 1.53
N GLN A 471 19.53 32.83 1.07
CA GLN A 471 19.12 33.38 -0.23
C GLN A 471 19.63 32.48 -1.35
N SER A 472 18.79 32.18 -2.34
CA SER A 472 19.24 31.45 -3.53
C SER A 472 20.07 32.36 -4.43
N GLU A 473 21.27 31.90 -4.78
CA GLU A 473 22.01 32.42 -5.92
C GLU A 473 21.50 31.75 -7.20
N SER A 474 21.09 32.60 -8.15
CA SER A 474 20.96 32.38 -9.59
C SER A 474 20.29 31.09 -10.08
N ILE A 475 18.96 31.02 -9.99
CA ILE A 475 18.16 30.24 -10.96
C ILE A 475 17.94 31.13 -12.20
N LYS A 476 18.34 30.67 -13.38
CA LYS A 476 18.04 31.36 -14.65
C LYS A 476 16.52 31.36 -14.86
N LYS A 477 15.90 32.52 -14.63
CA LYS A 477 14.52 32.81 -15.05
C LYS A 477 14.44 32.64 -16.58
N PRO A 478 13.47 31.91 -17.15
CA PRO A 478 13.28 31.87 -18.59
C PRO A 478 12.97 33.28 -19.12
N GLU A 479 13.47 33.59 -20.32
CA GLU A 479 13.33 34.90 -20.95
C GLU A 479 11.85 35.30 -21.15
N ILE A 480 11.57 36.59 -20.93
CA ILE A 480 10.26 37.21 -21.04
C ILE A 480 9.91 37.36 -22.53
N GLY A 481 9.01 36.50 -23.00
CA GLY A 481 8.21 36.68 -24.22
C GLY A 481 6.73 36.39 -23.92
N PRO A 482 5.80 36.64 -24.85
CA PRO A 482 4.36 36.41 -24.66
C PRO A 482 4.06 34.90 -24.66
N ARG A 483 4.40 34.20 -23.58
CA ARG A 483 4.13 32.77 -23.41
C ARG A 483 2.77 32.59 -22.71
N ARG A 484 1.91 31.73 -23.26
CA ARG A 484 0.67 31.30 -22.61
C ARG A 484 0.99 30.42 -21.41
N LEU A 485 0.29 30.64 -20.30
CA LEU A 485 0.41 29.83 -19.08
C LEU A 485 -0.06 28.39 -19.36
N ARG A 486 0.72 27.40 -18.94
CA ARG A 486 0.35 25.99 -19.00
C ARG A 486 -0.21 25.55 -17.66
N VAL A 487 -1.50 25.28 -17.64
CA VAL A 487 -2.23 24.84 -16.45
C VAL A 487 -2.50 23.35 -16.56
N GLY A 488 -2.13 22.58 -15.54
CA GLY A 488 -2.44 21.16 -15.40
C GLY A 488 -3.42 20.91 -14.26
N PHE A 489 -4.31 19.93 -14.43
CA PHE A 489 -5.20 19.43 -13.38
C PHE A 489 -4.90 17.96 -13.11
N VAL A 490 -4.65 17.58 -11.86
CA VAL A 490 -4.34 16.20 -11.46
C VAL A 490 -5.41 15.68 -10.51
N SER A 491 -6.15 14.67 -10.97
CA SER A 491 -7.30 14.11 -10.26
C SER A 491 -7.47 12.62 -10.55
N ARG A 492 -7.76 11.82 -9.51
CA ARG A 492 -8.21 10.43 -9.66
C ARG A 492 -9.67 10.35 -10.11
N TYR A 493 -10.42 11.42 -9.84
CA TYR A 493 -11.86 11.52 -9.94
C TYR A 493 -12.32 12.42 -11.09
N MET A 494 -11.47 12.66 -12.08
CA MET A 494 -11.79 13.52 -13.24
C MET A 494 -13.04 13.08 -14.01
N PHE A 495 -13.40 11.79 -13.92
CA PHE A 495 -14.60 11.22 -14.54
C PHE A 495 -15.53 10.60 -13.50
N ASN A 496 -16.85 10.68 -13.75
CA ASN A 496 -17.89 10.02 -12.96
C ASN A 496 -17.87 10.31 -11.44
N SER A 497 -17.45 11.52 -11.05
CA SER A 497 -17.51 12.00 -9.67
C SER A 497 -18.16 13.39 -9.60
N ALA A 498 -18.42 13.92 -8.40
CA ALA A 498 -18.90 15.30 -8.26
C ALA A 498 -17.86 16.32 -8.79
N VAL A 499 -16.61 16.18 -8.36
CA VAL A 499 -15.51 17.09 -8.74
C VAL A 499 -15.19 16.97 -10.22
N GLY A 500 -15.17 15.75 -10.76
CA GLY A 500 -14.98 15.49 -12.18
C GLY A 500 -16.04 16.14 -13.05
N LEU A 501 -17.32 16.13 -12.63
CA LEU A 501 -18.37 16.85 -13.35
C LEU A 501 -18.09 18.36 -13.40
N TYR A 502 -17.77 18.97 -12.25
CA TYR A 502 -17.49 20.41 -12.18
C TYR A 502 -16.28 20.78 -13.03
N MET A 503 -15.20 19.99 -12.97
CA MET A 503 -13.98 20.23 -13.74
C MET A 503 -14.21 20.00 -15.23
N SER A 504 -14.92 18.94 -15.62
CA SER A 504 -15.16 18.61 -17.04
C SER A 504 -15.97 19.67 -17.80
N GLU A 505 -16.79 20.46 -17.10
CA GLU A 505 -17.54 21.57 -17.69
C GLU A 505 -16.79 22.91 -17.58
N LEU A 506 -15.99 23.09 -16.54
CA LEU A 506 -15.19 24.31 -16.31
C LEU A 506 -13.99 24.40 -17.26
N VAL A 507 -13.15 23.35 -17.34
CA VAL A 507 -11.87 23.43 -18.07
C VAL A 507 -12.04 23.81 -19.55
N PRO A 508 -13.06 23.33 -20.29
CA PRO A 508 -13.30 23.76 -21.68
C PRO A 508 -13.56 25.27 -21.84
N MET A 509 -13.92 25.98 -20.77
CA MET A 509 -14.20 27.42 -20.81
C MET A 509 -12.94 28.27 -20.99
N PHE A 510 -11.76 27.80 -20.61
CA PHE A 510 -10.52 28.58 -20.66
C PHE A 510 -9.84 28.60 -22.04
N ASN A 511 -10.46 28.04 -23.08
CA ASN A 511 -9.86 27.90 -24.43
C ASN A 511 -10.85 28.24 -25.58
N GLN A 512 -11.77 29.18 -25.35
CA GLN A 512 -12.89 29.48 -26.27
C GLN A 512 -12.50 30.08 -27.64
N ASP A 513 -11.25 30.51 -27.86
CA ASP A 513 -10.80 31.02 -29.17
C ASP A 513 -10.77 29.96 -30.28
N LYS A 514 -10.67 28.66 -29.95
CA LYS A 514 -10.74 27.56 -30.94
C LYS A 514 -12.15 27.01 -31.19
N ALA A 515 -13.09 27.21 -30.26
CA ALA A 515 -14.41 26.57 -30.30
C ALA A 515 -15.36 27.13 -31.38
N LYS A 516 -15.04 28.28 -31.99
CA LYS A 516 -15.85 28.87 -33.07
C LYS A 516 -15.83 28.08 -34.40
N GLN A 517 -15.02 27.02 -34.53
CA GLN A 517 -14.86 26.30 -35.80
C GLN A 517 -15.53 24.92 -35.93
N VAL A 518 -16.21 24.37 -34.92
CA VAL A 518 -16.76 23.00 -35.03
C VAL A 518 -18.27 22.97 -34.78
N LYS A 519 -19.05 23.26 -35.83
CA LYS A 519 -20.46 22.84 -35.95
C LYS A 519 -20.60 21.89 -37.14
N LYS A 520 -20.67 20.58 -36.89
CA LYS A 520 -21.57 19.64 -37.60
C LYS A 520 -21.52 18.22 -37.02
N GLY A 521 -22.67 17.76 -36.53
CA GLY A 521 -23.19 16.41 -36.78
C GLY A 521 -22.62 15.24 -35.97
N GLY A 522 -23.29 14.93 -34.85
CA GLY A 522 -23.77 13.57 -34.59
C GLY A 522 -22.76 12.47 -34.23
N LYS A 523 -22.11 12.61 -33.07
CA LYS A 523 -21.84 11.57 -32.04
C LYS A 523 -21.09 12.27 -30.90
N GLU A 524 -21.71 12.39 -29.73
CA GLU A 524 -21.15 13.09 -28.57
C GLU A 524 -20.01 12.28 -27.94
N VAL A 525 -18.76 12.67 -28.21
CA VAL A 525 -17.65 12.99 -27.28
C VAL A 525 -16.42 13.12 -28.19
N GLU A 526 -16.20 14.30 -28.77
CA GLU A 526 -14.93 14.64 -29.42
C GLU A 526 -14.88 16.14 -29.71
N ALA A 527 -14.64 16.93 -28.66
CA ALA A 527 -14.08 18.28 -28.75
C ALA A 527 -13.72 18.79 -27.35
N ILE A 528 -12.74 18.16 -26.70
CA ILE A 528 -11.96 18.84 -25.67
C ILE A 528 -10.54 18.97 -26.24
N ASN A 529 -10.07 20.19 -26.44
CA ASN A 529 -8.70 20.50 -26.89
C ASN A 529 -7.65 20.29 -25.76
N GLU A 530 -7.93 19.38 -24.82
CA GLU A 530 -7.13 19.08 -23.64
C GLU A 530 -6.52 17.69 -23.80
N THR A 531 -5.19 17.58 -23.69
CA THR A 531 -4.58 16.25 -23.65
C THR A 531 -4.86 15.62 -22.29
N ILE A 532 -5.88 14.77 -22.21
CA ILE A 532 -6.13 13.92 -21.05
C ILE A 532 -5.11 12.79 -21.08
N VAL A 533 -4.25 12.72 -20.06
CA VAL A 533 -3.21 11.71 -19.94
C VAL A 533 -3.53 10.78 -18.78
N GLY A 534 -3.59 9.48 -19.05
CA GLY A 534 -3.65 8.47 -17.99
C GLY A 534 -2.30 8.40 -17.27
N LEU A 535 -2.28 8.76 -15.99
CA LEU A 535 -1.09 8.60 -15.15
C LEU A 535 -0.99 7.15 -14.62
N PRO A 536 0.22 6.56 -14.58
CA PRO A 536 0.42 5.26 -13.97
C PRO A 536 0.18 5.30 -12.45
N LYS A 537 -0.10 4.14 -11.85
CA LYS A 537 -0.28 4.02 -10.39
C LYS A 537 1.02 4.19 -9.61
N ASP A 538 2.17 3.89 -10.21
CA ASP A 538 3.47 4.10 -9.59
C ASP A 538 3.72 5.61 -9.44
N VAL A 539 3.89 6.05 -8.20
CA VAL A 539 4.06 7.48 -7.84
C VAL A 539 5.28 8.08 -8.52
N ARG A 540 6.37 7.33 -8.70
CA ARG A 540 7.61 7.82 -9.34
C ARG A 540 7.38 8.09 -10.81
N ILE A 541 6.81 7.12 -11.53
CA ILE A 541 6.53 7.23 -12.96
C ILE A 541 5.48 8.32 -13.22
N ALA A 542 4.46 8.43 -12.36
CA ALA A 542 3.44 9.47 -12.49
C ALA A 542 4.03 10.88 -12.35
N ARG A 543 4.97 11.09 -11.41
CA ARG A 543 5.67 12.36 -11.23
C ARG A 543 6.53 12.73 -12.45
N GLU A 544 7.27 11.77 -12.99
CA GLU A 544 8.06 11.96 -14.22
C GLU A 544 7.19 12.32 -15.41
N ALA A 545 6.05 11.63 -15.57
CA ALA A 545 5.09 11.93 -16.62
C ALA A 545 4.55 13.36 -16.50
N ILE A 546 4.18 13.82 -15.30
CA ILE A 546 3.71 15.20 -15.08
C ILE A 546 4.83 16.21 -15.39
N ARG A 547 6.07 15.94 -14.95
CA ARG A 547 7.22 16.82 -15.22
C ARG A 547 7.49 16.99 -16.71
N ALA A 548 7.31 15.94 -17.51
CA ALA A 548 7.51 16.00 -18.96
C ALA A 548 6.56 17.00 -19.66
N TRP A 549 5.42 17.35 -19.04
CA TRP A 549 4.51 18.38 -19.55
C TRP A 549 4.98 19.81 -19.27
N ASP A 550 5.96 19.99 -18.36
CA ASP A 550 6.52 21.28 -17.98
C ASP A 550 5.40 22.26 -17.61
N VAL A 551 4.49 21.90 -16.71
CA VAL A 551 3.35 22.75 -16.34
C VAL A 551 3.80 23.96 -15.51
N ASP A 552 3.20 25.12 -15.75
CA ASP A 552 3.50 26.36 -15.03
C ASP A 552 2.66 26.47 -13.73
N VAL A 553 1.40 26.02 -13.80
CA VAL A 553 0.47 25.93 -12.66
C VAL A 553 -0.13 24.53 -12.60
N LEU A 554 -0.12 23.90 -11.42
CA LEU A 554 -0.69 22.57 -11.20
C LEU A 554 -1.78 22.62 -10.14
N ILE A 555 -2.99 22.17 -10.50
CA ILE A 555 -4.17 22.17 -9.63
C ILE A 555 -4.53 20.75 -9.23
N TYR A 556 -4.74 20.54 -7.92
CA TYR A 556 -5.29 19.33 -7.35
C TYR A 556 -6.72 19.59 -6.86
N PRO A 557 -7.76 19.15 -7.59
CA PRO A 557 -9.11 19.62 -7.28
C PRO A 557 -9.73 18.99 -6.03
N GLU A 558 -9.21 17.85 -5.57
CA GLU A 558 -9.74 17.11 -4.41
C GLU A 558 -8.65 16.36 -3.61
N LEU A 559 -7.55 17.06 -3.32
CA LEU A 559 -6.37 16.44 -2.70
C LEU A 559 -6.69 15.81 -1.33
N GLY A 560 -6.21 14.58 -1.12
CA GLY A 560 -6.44 13.80 0.09
C GLY A 560 -7.53 12.73 -0.02
N MET A 561 -8.33 12.71 -1.09
CA MET A 561 -9.32 11.65 -1.31
C MET A 561 -8.75 10.38 -1.95
N ASP A 562 -7.61 10.47 -2.64
CA ASP A 562 -6.92 9.32 -3.27
C ASP A 562 -5.44 9.28 -2.85
N LYS A 563 -4.97 8.07 -2.55
CA LYS A 563 -3.60 7.85 -2.06
C LYS A 563 -2.52 8.26 -3.07
N THR A 564 -2.73 7.92 -4.34
CA THR A 564 -1.74 8.11 -5.40
C THR A 564 -1.54 9.61 -5.64
N THR A 565 -2.64 10.35 -5.80
CA THR A 565 -2.59 11.80 -6.01
C THR A 565 -1.99 12.54 -4.81
N TYR A 566 -2.30 12.13 -3.58
CA TYR A 566 -1.69 12.69 -2.37
C TYR A 566 -0.17 12.52 -2.37
N PHE A 567 0.32 11.29 -2.55
CA PHE A 567 1.77 11.05 -2.59
C PHE A 567 2.44 11.71 -3.80
N VAL A 568 1.80 11.75 -4.99
CA VAL A 568 2.31 12.51 -6.15
C VAL A 568 2.52 13.97 -5.79
N SER A 569 1.55 14.60 -5.09
CA SER A 569 1.58 16.02 -4.72
C SER A 569 2.69 16.43 -3.76
N LEU A 570 3.25 15.49 -2.98
CA LEU A 570 4.39 15.75 -2.08
C LEU A 570 5.67 16.14 -2.84
N ALA A 571 5.70 15.98 -4.17
CA ALA A 571 6.74 16.56 -5.01
C ALA A 571 6.31 17.93 -5.54
N ARG A 572 7.27 18.85 -5.69
CA ARG A 572 7.07 20.10 -6.43
C ARG A 572 7.13 19.81 -7.93
N LEU A 573 5.99 19.76 -8.60
CA LEU A 573 5.87 19.41 -10.02
C LEU A 573 5.56 20.61 -10.92
N ALA A 574 5.25 21.77 -10.35
CA ALA A 574 5.08 23.04 -11.05
C ALA A 574 5.59 24.23 -10.21
N PRO A 575 5.94 25.36 -10.84
CA PRO A 575 6.25 26.62 -10.16
C PRO A 575 5.15 27.12 -9.22
N VAL A 576 3.88 26.89 -9.54
CA VAL A 576 2.74 27.15 -8.63
C VAL A 576 1.91 25.88 -8.51
N GLN A 577 1.64 25.43 -7.28
CA GLN A 577 0.72 24.34 -6.99
C GLN A 577 -0.43 24.84 -6.11
N ALA A 578 -1.66 24.47 -6.47
CA ALA A 578 -2.82 24.83 -5.68
C ALA A 578 -3.77 23.65 -5.50
N VAL A 579 -4.49 23.66 -4.38
CA VAL A 579 -5.58 22.72 -4.10
C VAL A 579 -6.90 23.47 -4.15
N TRP A 580 -7.91 22.87 -4.78
CA TRP A 580 -9.28 23.40 -4.73
C TRP A 580 -10.08 22.67 -3.65
N TRP A 581 -11.12 23.33 -3.14
CA TRP A 581 -11.92 22.85 -2.03
C TRP A 581 -12.77 21.60 -2.32
N GLY A 582 -12.58 20.90 -3.45
CA GLY A 582 -13.32 19.66 -3.74
C GLY A 582 -13.17 18.59 -2.65
N ASN A 583 -12.07 18.62 -1.90
CA ASN A 583 -12.00 18.13 -0.53
C ASN A 583 -11.97 19.35 0.42
N ALA A 584 -13.05 19.56 1.17
CA ALA A 584 -13.30 20.80 1.93
C ALA A 584 -12.48 20.89 3.24
N ASP A 585 -11.18 20.63 3.14
CA ASP A 585 -10.23 20.62 4.24
C ASP A 585 -8.80 20.88 3.72
N THR A 586 -7.92 21.40 4.56
CA THR A 586 -6.50 21.67 4.26
C THR A 586 -5.79 20.43 3.73
N SER A 587 -4.88 20.55 2.74
CA SER A 587 -4.14 19.37 2.27
C SER A 587 -3.09 18.93 3.29
N GLY A 588 -2.50 19.89 4.01
CA GLY A 588 -1.35 19.67 4.88
C GLY A 588 -0.07 19.33 4.12
N VAL A 589 -0.08 19.41 2.79
CA VAL A 589 1.03 19.03 1.92
C VAL A 589 2.04 20.19 1.86
N PRO A 590 3.31 19.98 2.25
CA PRO A 590 4.31 21.07 2.34
C PRO A 590 4.64 21.78 1.03
N THR A 591 4.33 21.16 -0.12
CA THR A 591 4.64 21.66 -1.47
C THR A 591 3.49 22.45 -2.10
N MET A 592 2.36 22.62 -1.41
CA MET A 592 1.18 23.32 -1.92
C MET A 592 1.23 24.81 -1.56
N ASP A 593 1.03 25.69 -2.55
CA ASP A 593 1.10 27.14 -2.33
C ASP A 593 -0.23 27.73 -1.89
N ASN A 594 -1.31 27.38 -2.60
CA ASN A 594 -2.62 28.02 -2.44
C ASN A 594 -3.74 27.02 -2.15
N TYR A 595 -4.66 27.40 -1.25
CA TYR A 595 -5.96 26.77 -1.07
C TYR A 595 -7.03 27.66 -1.70
N LEU A 596 -7.66 27.17 -2.77
CA LEU A 596 -8.68 27.89 -3.52
C LEU A 596 -10.04 27.59 -2.89
N THR A 597 -10.67 28.61 -2.31
CA THR A 597 -11.95 28.55 -1.57
C THR A 597 -12.92 29.64 -2.04
N SER A 598 -13.94 29.94 -1.25
CA SER A 598 -15.06 30.82 -1.55
C SER A 598 -15.09 32.05 -0.61
N GLU A 599 -15.68 33.15 -1.05
CA GLU A 599 -15.99 34.32 -0.21
C GLU A 599 -17.01 34.02 0.90
N PHE A 600 -17.75 32.91 0.79
CA PHE A 600 -18.72 32.47 1.79
C PHE A 600 -18.10 31.67 2.95
N GLU A 601 -16.78 31.57 2.97
CA GLU A 601 -16.01 31.06 4.10
C GLU A 601 -16.25 31.84 5.38
N HIS A 602 -15.86 31.24 6.50
CA HIS A 602 -15.90 31.94 7.78
C HIS A 602 -14.79 33.00 7.86
N SER A 603 -15.00 34.02 8.68
CA SER A 603 -14.02 35.11 8.89
C SER A 603 -12.65 34.63 9.39
N SER A 604 -12.58 33.45 10.01
CA SER A 604 -11.34 32.82 10.49
C SER A 604 -10.62 31.96 9.45
N VAL A 605 -11.02 31.98 8.17
CA VAL A 605 -10.49 31.14 7.07
C VAL A 605 -8.95 30.99 7.05
N ASN A 606 -8.21 32.07 7.33
CA ASN A 606 -6.75 32.05 7.31
C ASN A 606 -6.11 31.17 8.41
N SER A 607 -6.88 30.76 9.42
CA SER A 607 -6.43 29.84 10.47
C SER A 607 -6.69 28.37 10.14
N HIS A 608 -7.51 28.07 9.12
CA HIS A 608 -7.98 26.72 8.78
C HIS A 608 -7.07 25.96 7.82
N TYR A 609 -6.24 26.68 7.05
CA TYR A 609 -5.45 26.11 5.95
C TYR A 609 -3.95 26.24 6.18
N SER A 610 -3.21 25.20 5.78
CA SER A 610 -1.75 25.21 5.77
C SER A 610 -1.18 26.07 4.62
N GLU A 611 -1.93 26.15 3.53
CA GLU A 611 -1.67 26.88 2.30
C GLU A 611 -2.14 28.34 2.41
N VAL A 612 -1.72 29.19 1.47
CA VAL A 612 -2.24 30.55 1.34
C VAL A 612 -3.65 30.52 0.75
N VAL A 613 -4.61 31.14 1.44
CA VAL A 613 -6.01 31.13 0.99
C VAL A 613 -6.21 32.09 -0.18
N TYR A 614 -6.85 31.62 -1.24
CA TYR A 614 -7.39 32.43 -2.32
C TYR A 614 -8.92 32.25 -2.37
N CYS A 615 -9.67 33.30 -2.03
CA CYS A 615 -11.13 33.26 -2.03
C CYS A 615 -11.69 33.73 -3.38
N PHE A 616 -12.44 32.87 -4.05
CA PHE A 616 -13.25 33.25 -5.20
C PHE A 616 -14.48 34.07 -4.78
N LYS A 617 -14.93 34.97 -5.66
CA LYS A 617 -16.31 35.46 -5.60
C LYS A 617 -17.27 34.35 -6.01
N GLY A 618 -18.18 33.98 -5.12
CA GLY A 618 -18.99 32.78 -5.23
C GLY A 618 -18.22 31.50 -4.90
N THR A 619 -18.82 30.35 -5.23
CA THR A 619 -18.27 29.03 -4.88
C THR A 619 -17.15 28.56 -5.82
N GLY A 620 -16.96 29.19 -6.99
CA GLY A 620 -16.00 28.73 -8.00
C GLY A 620 -16.43 27.48 -8.76
N ILE A 621 -17.69 27.03 -8.61
CA ILE A 621 -18.28 25.95 -9.42
C ILE A 621 -18.88 26.54 -10.68
N TYR A 622 -18.46 26.02 -11.83
CA TYR A 622 -19.17 26.16 -13.10
C TYR A 622 -19.80 24.82 -13.46
N HIS A 623 -21.12 24.71 -13.34
CA HIS A 623 -21.84 23.48 -13.69
C HIS A 623 -23.25 23.77 -14.18
N ARG A 624 -23.74 23.03 -15.17
CA ARG A 624 -25.16 23.04 -15.54
C ARG A 624 -25.96 22.26 -14.51
N LEU A 625 -27.00 22.87 -13.94
CA LEU A 625 -27.89 22.15 -13.02
C LEU A 625 -28.52 20.92 -13.71
N PRO A 626 -28.63 19.78 -13.01
CA PRO A 626 -29.23 18.57 -13.56
C PRO A 626 -30.62 18.82 -14.15
N ILE A 627 -30.83 18.43 -15.41
CA ILE A 627 -32.16 18.45 -16.02
C ILE A 627 -32.94 17.26 -15.48
N LEU A 628 -33.95 17.54 -14.67
CA LEU A 628 -34.84 16.48 -14.18
C LEU A 628 -35.83 16.05 -15.27
N PRO A 629 -36.15 14.75 -15.37
CA PRO A 629 -37.12 14.24 -16.34
C PRO A 629 -38.47 14.96 -16.22
N LYS A 630 -39.06 15.38 -17.34
CA LYS A 630 -40.37 16.07 -17.39
C LYS A 630 -41.52 15.27 -16.75
N ASN A 631 -41.39 13.93 -16.65
CA ASN A 631 -42.28 13.12 -15.82
C ASN A 631 -41.87 13.30 -14.35
N THR A 632 -42.39 14.36 -13.73
CA THR A 632 -42.49 14.48 -12.28
C THR A 632 -43.19 13.25 -11.76
N SER A 633 -42.43 12.38 -11.11
CA SER A 633 -42.99 11.30 -10.32
C SER A 633 -44.02 11.93 -9.38
N ASN A 634 -45.26 11.45 -9.37
CA ASN A 634 -46.25 11.97 -8.45
C ASN A 634 -45.71 11.82 -7.03
N ARG A 635 -45.54 12.93 -6.30
CA ARG A 635 -45.07 12.96 -4.90
C ARG A 635 -45.81 11.92 -4.06
N ASP A 636 -47.12 11.78 -4.27
CA ASP A 636 -47.97 10.82 -3.56
C ASP A 636 -47.65 9.36 -3.90
N LYS A 637 -47.15 9.08 -5.11
CA LYS A 637 -46.70 7.74 -5.48
C LYS A 637 -45.42 7.35 -4.75
N ILE A 638 -44.47 8.29 -4.62
CA ILE A 638 -43.22 8.02 -3.88
C ILE A 638 -43.53 7.82 -2.41
N ARG A 639 -44.37 8.69 -1.83
CA ARG A 639 -44.77 8.60 -0.42
C ARG A 639 -45.49 7.30 -0.10
N ARG A 640 -46.43 6.87 -0.93
CA ARG A 640 -47.06 5.53 -0.80
C ARG A 640 -46.05 4.39 -0.86
N GLY A 641 -45.07 4.47 -1.76
CA GLY A 641 -44.00 3.47 -1.82
C GLY A 641 -43.12 3.43 -0.57
N ILE A 642 -42.95 4.57 0.13
CA ILE A 642 -42.25 4.63 1.42
C ILE A 642 -43.14 4.07 2.53
N GLU A 643 -44.40 4.48 2.57
CA GLU A 643 -45.44 3.98 3.48
C GLU A 643 -45.48 2.45 3.48
N GLU A 644 -45.68 1.85 2.29
CA GLU A 644 -45.73 0.40 2.09
C GLU A 644 -44.42 -0.31 2.42
N ARG A 645 -43.27 0.31 2.09
CA ARG A 645 -41.94 -0.32 2.28
C ARG A 645 -41.53 -0.38 3.75
N PHE A 646 -41.89 0.63 4.54
CA PHE A 646 -41.45 0.77 5.92
C PHE A 646 -42.56 0.52 6.94
N ASP A 647 -43.78 0.21 6.48
CA ASP A 647 -44.96 -0.04 7.32
C ASP A 647 -45.23 1.10 8.30
N ILE A 648 -45.34 2.32 7.76
CA ILE A 648 -45.56 3.56 8.53
C ILE A 648 -46.92 4.19 8.21
N PRO A 649 -47.51 5.01 9.10
CA PRO A 649 -48.81 5.65 8.84
C PRO A 649 -48.80 6.58 7.63
N ALA A 650 -49.89 6.60 6.84
CA ALA A 650 -50.01 7.43 5.63
C ALA A 650 -49.83 8.95 5.86
N ASP A 651 -50.14 9.44 7.06
CA ASP A 651 -50.06 10.86 7.43
C ASP A 651 -48.72 11.27 8.07
N PHE A 652 -47.67 10.47 7.90
CA PHE A 652 -46.32 10.76 8.38
C PHE A 652 -45.71 12.04 7.80
N HIS A 653 -44.80 12.66 8.57
CA HIS A 653 -43.90 13.70 8.06
C HIS A 653 -42.57 13.08 7.65
N PHE A 654 -42.18 13.27 6.40
CA PHE A 654 -41.01 12.66 5.77
C PHE A 654 -39.79 13.58 5.89
N TYR A 655 -38.89 13.27 6.82
CA TYR A 655 -37.60 13.96 6.97
C TYR A 655 -36.51 13.16 6.26
N LEU A 656 -35.76 13.81 5.37
CA LEU A 656 -34.68 13.18 4.62
C LEU A 656 -33.37 13.92 4.84
N ALA A 657 -32.38 13.24 5.44
CA ALA A 657 -31.02 13.73 5.44
C ALA A 657 -30.35 13.42 4.09
N ILE A 658 -29.78 14.42 3.46
CA ILE A 658 -29.10 14.28 2.16
C ILE A 658 -27.62 13.97 2.32
N GLU A 659 -27.20 13.46 3.48
CA GLU A 659 -25.82 13.02 3.67
C GLU A 659 -25.72 11.52 3.82
N SER A 660 -24.56 11.01 3.41
CA SER A 660 -24.26 9.59 3.59
C SER A 660 -24.00 9.29 5.06
N ILE A 661 -24.36 8.09 5.52
CA ILE A 661 -24.15 7.65 6.91
C ILE A 661 -22.72 7.85 7.46
N ILE A 662 -21.71 7.92 6.59
CA ILE A 662 -20.30 8.15 6.97
C ILE A 662 -20.00 9.60 7.38
N HIS A 663 -20.89 10.54 7.12
CA HIS A 663 -20.72 11.95 7.45
C HIS A 663 -21.59 12.39 8.64
N ILE A 664 -22.31 11.46 9.27
CA ILE A 664 -23.24 11.79 10.35
C ILE A 664 -22.49 11.93 11.67
N HIS A 665 -22.29 13.18 12.07
CA HIS A 665 -21.70 13.57 13.35
C HIS A 665 -22.67 13.32 14.53
N PRO A 666 -22.18 12.96 15.74
CA PRO A 666 -23.04 12.72 16.92
C PRO A 666 -23.94 13.91 17.28
N ASP A 667 -23.53 15.15 17.03
CA ASP A 667 -24.39 16.33 17.26
C ASP A 667 -25.68 16.30 16.41
N PHE A 668 -25.67 15.59 15.28
CA PHE A 668 -26.88 15.38 14.47
C PHE A 668 -27.85 14.40 15.12
N ASP A 669 -27.36 13.45 15.92
CA ASP A 669 -28.20 12.49 16.64
C ASP A 669 -29.12 13.24 17.62
N VAL A 670 -28.58 14.25 18.30
CA VAL A 670 -29.34 15.15 19.20
C VAL A 670 -30.44 15.88 18.44
N ALA A 671 -30.11 16.47 17.28
CA ALA A 671 -31.10 17.16 16.43
C ALA A 671 -32.22 16.21 15.97
N VAL A 672 -31.87 14.99 15.57
CA VAL A 672 -32.85 13.97 15.14
C VAL A 672 -33.75 13.56 16.31
N ALA A 673 -33.17 13.28 17.49
CA ALA A 673 -33.95 12.93 18.68
C ALA A 673 -34.95 14.03 19.04
N GLU A 674 -34.52 15.30 18.98
CA GLU A 674 -35.37 16.45 19.30
C GLU A 674 -36.48 16.68 18.26
N ILE A 675 -36.19 16.51 16.96
CA ILE A 675 -37.20 16.54 15.88
C ILE A 675 -38.25 15.47 16.13
N LEU A 676 -37.82 14.22 16.38
CA LEU A 676 -38.74 13.11 16.62
C LEU A 676 -39.56 13.33 17.90
N ASP A 677 -38.98 13.92 18.95
CA ASP A 677 -39.74 14.22 20.16
C ASP A 677 -40.80 15.31 19.93
N LYS A 678 -40.46 16.40 19.24
CA LYS A 678 -41.38 17.52 19.02
C LYS A 678 -42.44 17.23 17.95
N ASP A 679 -42.09 16.45 16.93
CA ASP A 679 -43.00 16.03 15.86
C ASP A 679 -43.31 14.53 15.96
N LYS A 680 -44.47 14.23 16.54
CA LYS A 680 -44.90 12.83 16.76
C LYS A 680 -45.22 12.07 15.46
N LYS A 681 -45.38 12.76 14.32
CA LYS A 681 -45.58 12.15 12.99
C LYS A 681 -44.28 12.02 12.20
N ALA A 682 -43.17 12.54 12.72
CA ALA A 682 -41.89 12.50 12.03
C ALA A 682 -41.37 11.07 11.87
N HIS A 683 -40.98 10.74 10.64
CA HIS A 683 -40.13 9.60 10.32
C HIS A 683 -38.88 10.10 9.59
N PHE A 684 -37.71 9.70 10.09
CA PHE A 684 -36.43 10.21 9.66
C PHE A 684 -35.67 9.21 8.81
N PHE A 685 -35.15 9.63 7.66
CA PHE A 685 -34.50 8.76 6.69
C PHE A 685 -33.06 9.17 6.42
N LEU A 686 -32.16 8.19 6.48
CA LEU A 686 -30.73 8.30 6.16
C LEU A 686 -30.37 7.51 4.89
N LEU A 687 -29.34 7.96 4.17
CA LEU A 687 -28.86 7.31 2.95
C LEU A 687 -27.68 6.36 3.22
N SER A 688 -27.83 5.08 2.87
CA SER A 688 -26.81 4.04 3.04
C SER A 688 -26.63 3.17 1.79
N THR A 689 -25.65 2.28 1.80
CA THR A 689 -25.40 1.31 0.73
C THR A 689 -25.31 -0.11 1.29
N SER A 690 -25.60 -1.12 0.48
CA SER A 690 -25.51 -2.53 0.90
C SER A 690 -24.10 -2.92 1.37
N SER A 691 -23.07 -2.29 0.79
CA SER A 691 -21.67 -2.47 1.19
C SER A 691 -21.32 -1.91 2.58
N ARG A 692 -22.20 -1.10 3.20
CA ARG A 692 -21.95 -0.41 4.47
C ARG A 692 -22.82 -0.91 5.61
N LYS A 693 -23.22 -2.19 5.53
CA LYS A 693 -24.08 -2.83 6.54
C LYS A 693 -23.52 -2.68 7.96
N ALA A 694 -22.23 -2.94 8.17
CA ALA A 694 -21.58 -2.81 9.48
C ALA A 694 -21.65 -1.38 10.02
N TRP A 695 -21.36 -0.38 9.18
CA TRP A 695 -21.41 1.04 9.56
C TRP A 695 -22.84 1.51 9.86
N LYS A 696 -23.83 1.03 9.08
CA LYS A 696 -25.26 1.28 9.34
C LYS A 696 -25.62 0.78 10.75
N THR A 697 -25.27 -0.46 11.09
CA THR A 697 -25.59 -1.04 12.41
C THR A 697 -24.92 -0.26 13.54
N GLN A 698 -23.66 0.14 13.39
CA GLN A 698 -22.95 0.95 14.38
C GLN A 698 -23.58 2.33 14.56
N LEU A 699 -23.90 3.03 13.45
CA LEU A 699 -24.55 4.33 13.50
C LEU A 699 -25.94 4.24 14.14
N GLN A 700 -26.73 3.23 13.77
CA GLN A 700 -28.05 3.01 14.35
C GLN A 700 -27.96 2.83 15.88
N ALA A 701 -27.07 1.95 16.35
CA ALA A 701 -26.86 1.74 17.79
C ALA A 701 -26.42 3.03 18.51
N ARG A 702 -25.57 3.86 17.87
CA ARG A 702 -25.14 5.16 18.39
C ARG A 702 -26.33 6.12 18.53
N MET A 703 -27.13 6.26 17.48
CA MET A 703 -28.31 7.14 17.46
C MET A 703 -29.36 6.71 18.49
N GLU A 704 -29.64 5.40 18.60
CA GLU A 704 -30.56 4.85 19.60
C GLU A 704 -30.07 5.15 21.03
N SER A 705 -28.76 5.02 21.27
CA SER A 705 -28.15 5.38 22.57
C SER A 705 -28.26 6.87 22.88
N ALA A 706 -28.33 7.73 21.86
CA ALA A 706 -28.57 9.16 22.00
C ALA A 706 -30.07 9.53 22.13
N GLY A 707 -30.97 8.53 22.21
CA GLY A 707 -32.41 8.75 22.38
C GLY A 707 -33.21 8.88 21.08
N VAL A 708 -32.60 8.58 19.92
CA VAL A 708 -33.33 8.51 18.64
C VAL A 708 -34.24 7.28 18.66
N ILE A 709 -35.53 7.49 18.38
CA ILE A 709 -36.55 6.45 18.47
C ILE A 709 -36.42 5.50 17.26
N ALA A 710 -36.05 4.25 17.53
CA ALA A 710 -35.73 3.24 16.52
C ALA A 710 -36.84 3.04 15.47
N ASP A 711 -38.11 2.93 15.90
CA ASP A 711 -39.26 2.73 15.01
C ASP A 711 -39.50 3.88 14.02
N ARG A 712 -38.87 5.04 14.26
CA ARG A 712 -38.99 6.24 13.43
C ARG A 712 -37.68 6.63 12.73
N LEU A 713 -36.64 5.81 12.85
CA LEU A 713 -35.37 5.97 12.15
C LEU A 713 -35.23 4.90 11.05
N HIS A 714 -35.10 5.36 9.80
CA HIS A 714 -35.12 4.52 8.62
C HIS A 714 -33.88 4.72 7.74
N PHE A 715 -33.52 3.68 7.00
CA PHE A 715 -32.37 3.71 6.09
C PHE A 715 -32.80 3.36 4.67
N LEU A 716 -32.60 4.31 3.74
CA LEU A 716 -32.77 4.08 2.32
C LEU A 716 -31.44 3.55 1.75
N VAL A 717 -31.45 2.27 1.38
CA VAL A 717 -30.26 1.54 0.91
C VAL A 717 -30.22 1.52 -0.61
N ASP A 718 -29.04 1.82 -1.17
CA ASP A 718 -28.73 1.78 -2.61
C ASP A 718 -29.62 2.70 -3.47
N VAL A 719 -29.86 3.92 -2.97
CA VAL A 719 -30.54 4.99 -3.72
C VAL A 719 -29.64 5.48 -4.85
N ASP A 720 -30.12 5.40 -6.09
CA ASP A 720 -29.38 5.88 -7.26
C ASP A 720 -29.53 7.39 -7.50
N GLN A 721 -28.68 7.94 -8.38
CA GLN A 721 -28.64 9.38 -8.69
C GLN A 721 -29.93 9.94 -9.34
N LYS A 722 -30.79 9.08 -9.89
CA LYS A 722 -32.08 9.47 -10.49
C LYS A 722 -33.22 9.40 -9.48
N GLN A 723 -33.07 8.58 -8.44
CA GLN A 723 -34.03 8.41 -7.35
C GLN A 723 -33.85 9.50 -6.28
N GLU A 724 -32.62 9.86 -5.94
CA GLU A 724 -32.30 10.80 -4.86
C GLU A 724 -33.04 12.15 -4.99
N PRO A 725 -33.04 12.86 -6.15
CA PRO A 725 -33.76 14.12 -6.29
C PRO A 725 -35.29 13.97 -6.18
N LYS A 726 -35.82 12.79 -6.55
CA LYS A 726 -37.25 12.50 -6.46
C LYS A 726 -37.69 12.28 -5.01
N LEU A 727 -36.83 11.65 -4.21
CA LEU A 727 -37.03 11.51 -2.76
C LEU A 727 -36.97 12.88 -2.08
N MET A 728 -35.99 13.71 -2.44
CA MET A 728 -35.90 15.10 -1.94
C MET A 728 -37.15 15.91 -2.26
N GLN A 729 -37.71 15.79 -3.47
CA GLN A 729 -38.96 16.46 -3.85
C GLN A 729 -40.20 15.92 -3.09
N ALA A 730 -40.16 14.66 -2.66
CA ALA A 730 -41.27 14.03 -1.95
C ALA A 730 -41.23 14.22 -0.42
N ALA A 731 -40.05 14.55 0.11
CA ALA A 731 -39.82 14.85 1.52
C ALA A 731 -40.53 16.13 1.95
N ASP A 732 -40.99 16.15 3.20
CA ASP A 732 -41.60 17.32 3.83
C ASP A 732 -40.52 18.27 4.34
N ALA A 733 -39.39 17.72 4.80
CA ALA A 733 -38.19 18.48 5.11
C ALA A 733 -36.93 17.75 4.63
N VAL A 734 -36.12 18.46 3.84
CA VAL A 734 -34.79 17.99 3.42
C VAL A 734 -33.75 18.68 4.28
N LEU A 735 -32.79 17.90 4.78
CA LEU A 735 -31.84 18.33 5.80
C LEU A 735 -30.41 18.06 5.36
N SER A 736 -29.54 19.06 5.39
CA SER A 736 -28.09 18.85 5.27
C SER A 736 -27.51 18.54 6.65
N SER A 737 -26.49 17.69 6.75
CA SER A 737 -25.85 17.47 8.07
C SER A 737 -25.20 18.76 8.60
N LEU A 738 -24.94 18.79 9.92
CA LEU A 738 -24.50 20.01 10.63
C LEU A 738 -23.07 20.43 10.30
N HIS A 739 -22.16 19.48 10.03
CA HIS A 739 -20.72 19.79 9.94
C HIS A 739 -20.10 19.48 8.58
N LEU A 740 -20.76 18.67 7.76
CA LEU A 740 -20.28 18.31 6.44
C LEU A 740 -21.45 18.23 5.46
N THR A 741 -21.42 19.07 4.44
CA THR A 741 -22.45 19.12 3.40
C THR A 741 -21.92 18.54 2.08
N ARG A 742 -22.73 17.78 1.35
CA ARG A 742 -22.38 17.25 0.02
C ARG A 742 -22.80 18.23 -1.07
N PRO A 743 -21.86 18.86 -1.79
CA PRO A 743 -22.18 19.88 -2.79
C PRO A 743 -23.15 19.35 -3.86
N ARG A 744 -22.90 18.11 -4.32
CA ARG A 744 -23.72 17.48 -5.35
C ARG A 744 -25.16 17.25 -4.90
N ALA A 745 -25.36 16.82 -3.66
CA ALA A 745 -26.68 16.53 -3.12
C ALA A 745 -27.50 17.83 -2.98
N SER A 746 -26.86 18.90 -2.50
CA SER A 746 -27.48 20.23 -2.43
C SER A 746 -27.87 20.76 -3.81
N LEU A 747 -26.99 20.65 -4.81
CA LEU A 747 -27.30 21.04 -6.19
C LEU A 747 -28.44 20.20 -6.80
N GLN A 748 -28.49 18.90 -6.50
CA GLN A 748 -29.60 18.02 -6.91
C GLN A 748 -30.92 18.42 -6.26
N ALA A 749 -30.91 18.75 -4.97
CA ALA A 749 -32.09 19.24 -4.26
C ALA A 749 -32.61 20.55 -4.88
N PHE A 750 -31.74 21.53 -5.12
CA PHE A 750 -32.13 22.80 -5.74
C PHE A 750 -32.57 22.64 -7.20
N ALA A 751 -31.96 21.74 -7.96
CA ALA A 751 -32.44 21.35 -9.28
C ALA A 751 -33.84 20.70 -9.23
N ALA A 752 -34.19 20.02 -8.15
CA ALA A 752 -35.55 19.52 -7.88
C ALA A 752 -36.51 20.57 -7.33
N GLY A 753 -36.01 21.75 -6.94
CA GLY A 753 -36.78 22.75 -6.23
C GLY A 753 -37.08 22.37 -4.79
N ALA A 754 -36.35 21.38 -4.24
CA ALA A 754 -36.51 20.91 -2.87
C ALA A 754 -35.76 21.85 -1.90
N PRO A 755 -36.43 22.42 -0.89
CA PRO A 755 -35.78 23.26 0.12
C PRO A 755 -35.00 22.45 1.14
N VAL A 756 -33.78 22.90 1.46
CA VAL A 756 -32.84 22.21 2.35
C VAL A 756 -32.56 23.07 3.59
N VAL A 757 -32.82 22.58 4.80
CA VAL A 757 -32.36 23.27 6.02
C VAL A 757 -30.86 23.03 6.19
N THR A 758 -30.11 24.10 6.49
CA THR A 758 -28.65 24.03 6.68
C THR A 758 -28.19 24.81 7.90
N PHE A 759 -27.06 24.40 8.49
CA PHE A 759 -26.46 25.03 9.67
C PHE A 759 -24.96 25.29 9.42
N PRO A 760 -24.59 26.46 8.87
CA PRO A 760 -23.20 26.79 8.59
C PRO A 760 -22.43 27.09 9.88
N ASN A 761 -21.39 26.30 10.17
CA ASN A 761 -20.47 26.52 11.27
C ASN A 761 -19.17 27.22 10.80
N GLU A 762 -18.10 27.11 11.58
CA GLU A 762 -16.81 27.77 11.29
C GLU A 762 -16.12 27.22 10.03
N LEU A 763 -16.22 25.92 9.72
CA LEU A 763 -15.45 25.26 8.68
C LEU A 763 -16.18 25.20 7.34
N TRP A 764 -15.46 25.36 6.23
CA TRP A 764 -16.01 25.32 4.86
C TRP A 764 -16.90 24.11 4.58
N ALA A 765 -16.54 22.93 5.08
CA ALA A 765 -17.28 21.69 4.87
C ALA A 765 -18.78 21.82 5.24
N SER A 766 -19.12 22.63 6.25
CA SER A 766 -20.51 22.91 6.65
C SER A 766 -21.18 24.03 5.86
N ARG A 767 -20.39 24.88 5.20
CA ARG A 767 -20.84 26.15 4.60
C ARG A 767 -21.12 26.06 3.10
N ILE A 768 -20.90 24.92 2.45
CA ILE A 768 -21.09 24.81 0.99
C ILE A 768 -22.55 25.01 0.59
N THR A 769 -23.49 24.35 1.29
CA THR A 769 -24.94 24.57 1.08
C THR A 769 -25.34 26.02 1.40
N TYR A 770 -24.75 26.61 2.44
CA TYR A 770 -24.90 28.03 2.75
C TYR A 770 -24.43 28.93 1.60
N GLY A 771 -23.28 28.65 0.99
CA GLY A 771 -22.76 29.39 -0.16
C GLY A 771 -23.72 29.37 -1.35
N PHE A 772 -24.35 28.23 -1.64
CA PHE A 772 -25.40 28.16 -2.67
C PHE A 772 -26.62 29.00 -2.33
N TYR A 773 -27.03 29.04 -1.07
CA TYR A 773 -28.11 29.92 -0.63
C TYR A 773 -27.76 31.40 -0.76
N GLN A 774 -26.53 31.78 -0.43
CA GLN A 774 -26.04 33.15 -0.62
C GLN A 774 -26.04 33.55 -2.10
N GLN A 775 -25.60 32.67 -3.01
CA GLN A 775 -25.69 32.92 -4.46
C GLN A 775 -27.14 33.08 -4.94
N MET A 776 -28.08 32.30 -4.39
CA MET A 776 -29.50 32.44 -4.70
C MET A 776 -30.15 33.68 -4.05
N GLY A 777 -29.57 34.20 -2.96
CA GLY A 777 -30.13 35.30 -2.17
C GLY A 777 -31.26 34.84 -1.23
N ILE A 778 -31.19 33.63 -0.69
CA ILE A 778 -32.20 33.04 0.18
C ILE A 778 -31.60 32.83 1.58
N ASN A 779 -32.25 33.32 2.63
CA ASN A 779 -31.75 33.21 4.01
C ASN A 779 -32.68 32.44 4.96
N ASP A 780 -33.94 32.20 4.57
CA ASP A 780 -34.99 31.64 5.45
C ASP A 780 -34.76 30.19 5.93
N LEU A 781 -33.77 29.47 5.39
CA LEU A 781 -33.45 28.07 5.71
C LEU A 781 -32.03 27.87 6.25
N ILE A 782 -31.40 28.97 6.69
CA ILE A 782 -30.06 28.97 7.28
C ILE A 782 -30.22 29.16 8.78
N ALA A 783 -29.95 28.10 9.54
CA ALA A 783 -29.98 28.15 10.99
C ALA A 783 -28.71 28.81 11.56
N THR A 784 -28.83 29.43 12.72
CA THR A 784 -27.72 30.01 13.49
C THR A 784 -27.43 29.27 14.79
N SER A 785 -28.32 28.35 15.19
CA SER A 785 -28.16 27.45 16.33
C SER A 785 -28.80 26.08 16.06
N LEU A 786 -28.50 25.10 16.90
CA LEU A 786 -29.12 23.77 16.83
C LEU A 786 -30.64 23.84 17.04
N ASP A 787 -31.09 24.63 18.02
CA ASP A 787 -32.52 24.83 18.30
C ASP A 787 -33.25 25.44 17.10
N GLU A 788 -32.63 26.42 16.43
CA GLU A 788 -33.19 27.03 15.22
C GLU A 788 -33.20 26.04 14.06
N TYR A 789 -32.17 25.22 13.92
CA TYR A 789 -32.12 24.16 12.92
C TYR A 789 -33.28 23.17 13.09
N VAL A 790 -33.52 22.70 14.31
CA VAL A 790 -34.65 21.83 14.66
C VAL A 790 -35.99 22.53 14.40
N ALA A 791 -36.13 23.79 14.80
CA ALA A 791 -37.35 24.56 14.58
C ALA A 791 -37.64 24.78 13.09
N LEU A 792 -36.62 25.07 12.27
CA LEU A 792 -36.76 25.22 10.82
C LEU A 792 -37.10 23.89 10.15
N ALA A 793 -36.50 22.79 10.57
CA ALA A 793 -36.84 21.45 10.07
C ALA A 793 -38.31 21.12 10.30
N ILE A 794 -38.80 21.30 11.53
CA ILE A 794 -40.19 21.04 11.90
C ILE A 794 -41.12 21.99 11.15
N LYS A 795 -40.78 23.28 11.07
CA LYS A 795 -41.58 24.28 10.35
C LYS A 795 -41.67 23.95 8.86
N LEU A 796 -40.59 23.51 8.24
CA LEU A 796 -40.57 23.11 6.84
C LEU A 796 -41.46 21.89 6.59
N ALA A 797 -41.48 20.93 7.51
CA ALA A 797 -42.30 19.72 7.37
C ALA A 797 -43.79 19.95 7.67
N THR A 798 -44.11 20.81 8.63
CA THR A 798 -45.48 20.94 9.19
C THR A 798 -46.27 22.11 8.62
N ASN A 799 -45.60 23.12 8.04
CA ASN A 799 -46.25 24.33 7.51
C ASN A 799 -46.20 24.34 5.98
N ALA A 800 -47.28 23.86 5.35
CA ALA A 800 -47.41 23.79 3.90
C ALA A 800 -47.19 25.13 3.19
N ALA A 801 -47.72 26.23 3.74
CA ALA A 801 -47.55 27.56 3.13
C ALA A 801 -46.08 28.03 3.17
N PHE A 802 -45.36 27.73 4.26
CA PHE A 802 -43.92 28.01 4.35
C PHE A 802 -43.13 27.13 3.39
N HIS A 803 -43.43 25.83 3.32
CA HIS A 803 -42.80 24.90 2.37
C HIS A 803 -42.97 25.37 0.92
N GLU A 804 -44.20 25.69 0.51
CA GLU A 804 -44.49 26.19 -0.84
C GLU A 804 -43.78 27.52 -1.14
N LYS A 805 -43.73 28.45 -0.18
CA LYS A 805 -42.95 29.70 -0.30
C LYS A 805 -41.48 29.38 -0.60
N MET A 806 -40.87 28.44 0.12
CA MET A 806 -39.46 28.08 -0.07
C MET A 806 -39.22 27.40 -1.42
N VAL A 807 -40.09 26.49 -1.84
CA VAL A 807 -40.04 25.86 -3.17
C VAL A 807 -40.08 26.91 -4.27
N GLN A 808 -40.99 27.89 -4.18
CA GLN A 808 -41.11 28.98 -5.16
C GLN A 808 -39.85 29.84 -5.20
N LEU A 809 -39.30 30.23 -4.05
CA LEU A 809 -38.06 31.02 -3.98
C LEU A 809 -36.88 30.30 -4.65
N ILE A 810 -36.73 29.00 -4.40
CA ILE A 810 -35.68 28.18 -5.02
C ILE A 810 -35.91 28.07 -6.53
N GLN A 811 -37.14 27.79 -6.98
CA GLN A 811 -37.44 27.70 -8.41
C GLN A 811 -37.15 29.00 -9.16
N GLN A 812 -37.41 30.16 -8.54
CA GLN A 812 -37.13 31.48 -9.11
C GLN A 812 -35.63 31.82 -9.18
N ASN A 813 -34.82 31.30 -8.23
CA ASN A 813 -33.42 31.73 -8.07
C ASN A 813 -32.37 30.68 -8.45
N ARG A 814 -32.74 29.39 -8.55
CA ARG A 814 -31.79 28.28 -8.82
C ARG A 814 -30.99 28.44 -10.11
N SER A 815 -31.50 29.17 -11.10
CA SER A 815 -30.76 29.44 -12.35
C SER A 815 -29.44 30.18 -12.10
N LYS A 816 -29.30 30.90 -10.98
CA LYS A 816 -28.05 31.55 -10.56
C LYS A 816 -26.93 30.54 -10.19
N LEU A 817 -27.29 29.30 -9.88
CA LEU A 817 -26.35 28.21 -9.59
C LEU A 817 -25.94 27.42 -10.84
N SER A 818 -26.55 27.71 -11.99
CA SER A 818 -26.31 26.99 -13.24
C SER A 818 -25.44 27.83 -14.17
N GLU A 819 -24.37 27.24 -14.69
CA GLU A 819 -23.47 27.86 -15.67
C GLU A 819 -22.98 29.26 -15.20
N ASP A 820 -22.61 29.36 -13.91
CA ASP A 820 -22.19 30.61 -13.28
C ASP A 820 -20.89 31.13 -13.91
N LYS A 821 -21.02 32.06 -14.84
CA LYS A 821 -19.88 32.70 -15.54
C LYS A 821 -18.96 33.45 -14.59
N GLN A 822 -19.39 33.81 -13.38
CA GLN A 822 -18.50 34.41 -12.39
C GLN A 822 -17.41 33.41 -11.99
N ALA A 823 -17.75 32.13 -11.79
CA ALA A 823 -16.77 31.09 -11.47
C ALA A 823 -15.63 31.04 -12.50
N VAL A 824 -15.95 31.03 -13.81
CA VAL A 824 -14.93 31.04 -14.88
C VAL A 824 -13.99 32.23 -14.75
N LYS A 825 -14.53 33.44 -14.52
CA LYS A 825 -13.71 34.65 -14.35
C LYS A 825 -12.80 34.58 -13.13
N GLU A 826 -13.28 34.02 -12.02
CA GLU A 826 -12.50 33.90 -10.79
C GLU A 826 -11.33 32.91 -10.96
N TRP A 827 -11.54 31.82 -11.69
CA TRP A 827 -10.46 30.92 -12.10
C TRP A 827 -9.44 31.58 -13.03
N GLU A 828 -9.90 32.36 -14.03
CA GLU A 828 -9.01 33.15 -14.90
C GLU A 828 -8.18 34.15 -14.10
N GLN A 829 -8.80 34.86 -13.14
CA GLN A 829 -8.10 35.78 -12.24
C GLN A 829 -7.07 35.08 -11.37
N PHE A 830 -7.37 33.86 -10.90
CA PHE A 830 -6.39 33.05 -10.19
C PHE A 830 -5.20 32.67 -11.10
N PHE A 831 -5.44 32.29 -12.36
CA PHE A 831 -4.35 32.01 -13.30
C PHE A 831 -3.50 33.25 -13.59
N ASP A 832 -4.09 34.44 -13.69
CA ASP A 832 -3.35 35.70 -13.80
C ASP A 832 -2.55 36.02 -12.52
N PHE A 833 -3.10 35.72 -11.35
CA PHE A 833 -2.40 35.82 -10.07
C PHE A 833 -1.18 34.88 -10.03
N ALA A 834 -1.37 33.60 -10.37
CA ALA A 834 -0.30 32.61 -10.42
C ALA A 834 0.77 32.97 -11.47
N GLY A 835 0.37 33.41 -12.67
CA GLY A 835 1.29 33.85 -13.71
C GLY A 835 2.17 35.02 -13.27
N ARG A 836 1.63 35.99 -12.52
CA ARG A 836 2.43 37.10 -11.97
C ARG A 836 3.47 36.66 -10.94
N GLN A 837 3.20 35.60 -10.17
CA GLN A 837 4.18 35.00 -9.26
C GLN A 837 5.37 34.40 -10.03
N ILE A 838 5.12 33.87 -11.23
CA ILE A 838 6.13 33.20 -12.07
C ILE A 838 6.93 34.21 -12.91
N PHE A 839 6.27 35.17 -13.54
CA PHE A 839 6.85 35.99 -14.63
C PHE A 839 7.19 37.45 -14.26
N SER A 840 7.16 37.85 -12.98
CA SER A 840 7.47 39.23 -12.59
C SER A 840 8.96 39.61 -12.84
N SER A 841 9.13 40.74 -13.55
CA SER A 841 10.39 41.37 -13.96
C SER A 841 11.17 41.96 -12.77
N GLY A 842 12.45 41.58 -12.63
CA GLY A 842 13.48 42.35 -11.91
C GLY A 842 13.41 42.49 -10.38
N GLY A 843 12.29 42.21 -9.73
CA GLY A 843 12.19 42.16 -8.26
C GLY A 843 12.32 40.75 -7.73
N ARG A 844 12.90 40.58 -6.54
CA ARG A 844 12.61 39.39 -5.69
C ARG A 844 11.09 39.22 -5.61
N PRO A 845 10.57 37.99 -5.43
CA PRO A 845 9.17 37.83 -5.06
C PRO A 845 8.92 38.76 -3.87
N THR A 846 8.08 39.79 -4.05
CA THR A 846 7.31 40.29 -2.93
C THR A 846 6.38 39.15 -2.57
N TYR A 847 6.89 38.23 -1.75
CA TYR A 847 6.07 37.71 -0.68
C TYR A 847 5.39 38.94 -0.11
N ILE A 848 4.06 39.00 -0.18
CA ILE A 848 3.32 39.83 0.76
C ILE A 848 3.80 39.28 2.09
N SER A 849 4.71 40.02 2.73
CA SER A 849 5.27 39.62 3.99
C SER A 849 4.08 39.47 4.93
N SER A 850 4.05 38.34 5.62
CA SER A 850 3.28 38.14 6.84
C SER A 850 3.62 39.17 7.94
N SER A 851 4.30 40.28 7.63
CA SER A 851 4.47 41.41 8.56
C SER A 851 3.19 42.20 8.80
N SER A 852 2.13 42.02 7.99
CA SER A 852 0.77 42.47 8.34
C SER A 852 -0.10 41.39 9.01
N TYR A 853 0.36 40.13 9.07
CA TYR A 853 -0.26 39.03 9.81
C TYR A 853 0.83 38.06 10.27
N GLY A 854 1.39 38.29 11.47
CA GLY A 854 2.58 37.61 12.01
C GLY A 854 2.46 36.09 12.18
N TRP A 855 2.53 35.32 11.09
CA TRP A 855 2.40 33.87 11.10
C TRP A 855 3.43 33.21 10.19
N CYS A 856 4.37 32.47 10.79
CA CYS A 856 5.32 31.58 10.12
C CYS A 856 5.17 30.17 10.71
N PRO A 857 4.65 29.17 9.97
CA PRO A 857 4.45 27.80 10.46
C PRO A 857 5.74 27.12 10.93
N LEU A 858 6.88 27.48 10.32
CA LEU A 858 8.19 26.87 10.61
C LEU A 858 8.81 27.30 11.95
N GLN A 859 8.51 28.50 12.46
CA GLN A 859 9.03 28.95 13.76
C GLN A 859 8.37 28.21 14.94
N ARG A 860 7.10 27.82 14.83
CA ARG A 860 6.45 26.91 15.79
C ARG A 860 6.88 25.46 15.61
N LEU A 861 7.10 25.00 14.37
CA LEU A 861 7.61 23.65 14.09
C LEU A 861 9.03 23.43 14.64
N LYS A 862 9.87 24.48 14.69
CA LYS A 862 11.18 24.41 15.37
C LYS A 862 11.03 24.08 16.87
N GLY A 863 10.04 24.67 17.55
CA GLY A 863 9.72 24.34 18.93
C GLY A 863 9.22 22.91 19.14
N ILE A 864 8.49 22.35 18.16
CA ILE A 864 8.00 20.95 18.19
C ILE A 864 9.14 19.93 17.97
N VAL A 865 10.15 20.30 17.17
CA VAL A 865 11.36 19.50 16.94
C VAL A 865 12.36 19.62 18.09
N ASP A 866 12.43 20.77 18.76
CA ASP A 866 13.42 21.06 19.82
C ASP A 866 12.95 20.72 21.26
N GLY A 867 11.75 20.14 21.44
CA GLY A 867 11.31 19.57 22.73
C GLY A 867 10.92 20.57 23.83
N ASN A 868 10.72 21.85 23.50
CA ASN A 868 10.23 22.83 24.48
C ASN A 868 8.70 22.79 24.59
N GLN A 869 8.17 22.77 25.82
CA GLN A 869 6.73 22.83 26.07
C GLN A 869 6.11 24.06 25.41
N VAL A 870 5.03 23.85 24.66
CA VAL A 870 4.18 24.92 24.17
C VAL A 870 3.36 25.40 25.36
N GLU A 871 3.77 26.51 25.98
CA GLU A 871 2.94 27.18 27.00
C GLU A 871 1.66 27.75 26.37
N ASP A 872 0.59 27.70 27.18
CA ASP A 872 -0.79 28.11 26.97
C ASP A 872 -0.97 29.45 26.21
N TRP A 873 -1.91 29.51 25.26
CA TRP A 873 -2.18 30.67 24.40
C TRP A 873 -3.52 31.36 24.69
N SER A 874 -4.00 31.30 25.94
CA SER A 874 -5.19 32.04 26.38
C SER A 874 -5.04 33.58 26.40
N GLN A 875 -3.93 34.17 25.95
CA GLN A 875 -3.71 35.62 26.00
C GLN A 875 -3.02 36.22 24.76
N VAL A 876 -3.74 36.48 23.66
CA VAL A 876 -3.46 37.66 22.79
C VAL A 876 -4.75 38.12 22.10
N VAL A 877 -5.62 38.80 22.83
CA VAL A 877 -6.39 39.94 22.32
C VAL A 877 -6.40 40.97 23.44
N ASN A 878 -6.11 42.23 23.14
CA ASN A 878 -6.73 43.30 23.93
C ASN A 878 -7.63 44.16 23.05
N ALA A 879 -8.63 44.73 23.70
CA ALA A 879 -9.93 45.08 23.12
C ALA A 879 -9.96 46.35 22.24
N GLU A 880 -8.84 46.85 21.71
CA GLU A 880 -8.80 48.22 21.15
C GLU A 880 -8.14 48.42 19.77
N GLY A 881 -7.77 47.36 19.05
CA GLY A 881 -7.62 47.41 17.58
C GLY A 881 -6.78 48.57 16.98
N LYS A 882 -5.50 48.75 17.36
CA LYS A 882 -4.56 49.62 16.61
C LYS A 882 -3.16 49.03 16.46
N LEU A 883 -2.68 49.01 15.21
CA LEU A 883 -1.32 48.71 14.73
C LEU A 883 -0.30 49.74 15.23
N TRP A 884 0.91 49.31 15.62
CA TRP A 884 2.10 50.13 15.44
C TRP A 884 3.34 49.36 15.01
N SER A 885 4.10 50.09 14.20
CA SER A 885 5.24 49.79 13.35
C SER A 885 6.49 49.32 14.08
N ALA A 886 7.26 48.46 13.41
CA ALA A 886 8.69 48.34 13.68
C ALA A 886 9.48 48.52 12.38
N ASN A 887 10.36 49.51 12.42
CA ASN A 887 11.57 49.56 11.62
C ASN A 887 12.44 48.34 11.98
N ILE A 888 12.97 47.72 10.92
CA ILE A 888 14.01 46.68 10.83
C ILE A 888 13.55 45.26 11.14
#